data_AF-A0A6J8AWX3-F1
#
_entry.id   AF-A0A6J8AWX3-F1
#
_cell.length_a   1.000
_cell.length_b   1.000
_cell.length_c   1.000
_cell.angle_alpha   90.00
_cell.angle_beta   90.00
_cell.angle_gamma   90.00
#
_symmetry.space_group_name_H-M   'P 1'
#
loop_
_entity.id
_entity.type
_entity.pdbx_description
1 polymer ?
#
loop_
_entity_poly.entity_id
_entity_poly.type
_entity_poly.pdbx_seq_one_letter_code
_entity_poly.pdbx_strand_id
1 'polypeptide(L)'
;MEGLSATENLFEKWMLFSTKNDREKLADFVNCFQETYKHLVDLELTHLNDGYSEEGPHFTVLPDGVLQVFSTQLSQCSELIAHSCDLDTLHFASSIIECLIIITRNYDNVPLVASCEFVKYIVSIASTVISKIKDNSCDIDDICMFVKLVVHFFECLYDPYFVWRKRIKGWSMDKNRMKYKPANLHVEVVPFFFDCFDRGHLSFDLRIRLLHMFGAIMCGSQNNALKVITPATLEVLLKMLSADHVTGPTNELRQELFCIKDLVLKCIICMVHVINLASIDQRQVEVSHVMEDYIKILLKKEDEPQDEQETHIQLAMIGAINEMLSCQDKSSLQVIMVSGGTFDAFISLLQKTALTGSEGQNLAMSVLGVMNSVLSGSVSAKVCRPMSVLVVMNAVLSGSDSAQVCRPMSVLGVMNSVLSGSVRAQVCRPMSVLVVMNAVLSGSVSAKVCRPMSVLVVMNAVLSGSVRAKVCRPMSVLVVMNSVLSGSVRAQVCRPMSVLGVMNSVLSGSVSAKVCRPMSVLVVMNAVLSGSVRAQVCRPMSVLGVMNSVLSGSVSAKVCRPMSVLVVMNAVLSGSVRAQVCRPMSVLVVMNSVLSGSVRAQVCRPMSVLGVMNSVLSGSVSAKERFHLRVGYVKFVEALKSLGQPSIDLLKAVLNLVVETEFDGTKHLVVHNTQAAIMLLHWLPDIQSHDLQMWLSESLGTLCAKTYNKMNCCRDGMISAILQVLERSKQINTKAVGYLIGLLECLGTQSITATELKKLISLLRLDEEENQNPYCSRLMRAMSTMARREGNEGALHFLSLQEHNDCVSLPAGIKKWPGVAFSFHAWLCLDTEVDLTPHNIAGQTYRRQLYSFIASAGCGLESFVTAEFDIVISVFNKKEHSSVLVENTTIGDGHWHCIDIVQSSSRRPFTVSQLNVYFDGKLVQNSQLKFPSMTDPFSSCNIGSPCPKSALVSFADQSDSNTNAEVKKKSPFKFIFPGQSKPSSEPGIRTVPIGTQNEEWGSPIALHGQIGSVCLFHDVITPAQIKTLYTLGPNQMNIFDDEEHTELNDLVNKSVLYYSAKAHKDGVVVDLTGNQHHGHLIGQCCVTWDIKDVINCIGGIQVLFPLLEQVNKSPIPENDEVTILSSPVTISPTDDDWLLIRPSSSYADSKLEQNQAAGFLTLLRHMLHTSSTNRDTFTRTNAAATIGAILQKVNSKLIDVHVLMSAQLLVDMAATTSRTLLQHLYQYILFDFRIWSKSNFPIRIGKKVT
;
A
#
# COMPACT_ATOMS: atom_id res chain seq x y z
N MET A 1 -17.17 -37.63 -68.08
CA MET A 1 -17.54 -38.34 -66.85
C MET A 1 -17.30 -37.34 -65.74
N GLU A 2 -18.37 -36.87 -65.12
CA GLU A 2 -18.33 -35.72 -64.20
C GLU A 2 -18.32 -36.21 -62.75
N GLY A 3 -17.87 -35.34 -61.84
CA GLY A 3 -17.37 -35.76 -60.52
C GLY A 3 -18.41 -36.48 -59.64
N LEU A 4 -18.06 -37.71 -59.25
CA LEU A 4 -18.44 -38.26 -57.95
C LEU A 4 -17.90 -37.34 -56.84
N SER A 5 -18.60 -37.26 -55.70
CA SER A 5 -18.06 -36.58 -54.53
C SER A 5 -16.84 -37.33 -53.98
N ALA A 6 -15.93 -36.62 -53.30
CA ALA A 6 -14.74 -37.23 -52.70
C ALA A 6 -15.09 -38.39 -51.75
N THR A 7 -16.22 -38.30 -51.06
CA THR A 7 -16.80 -39.36 -50.22
C THR A 7 -17.22 -40.61 -51.01
N GLU A 8 -17.84 -40.46 -52.18
CA GLU A 8 -18.30 -41.62 -52.97
C GLU A 8 -17.11 -42.41 -53.56
N ASN A 9 -16.08 -41.72 -54.05
CA ASN A 9 -14.81 -42.31 -54.50
C ASN A 9 -14.12 -43.11 -53.37
N LEU A 10 -14.16 -42.58 -52.13
CA LEU A 10 -13.62 -43.27 -50.95
C LEU A 10 -14.36 -44.59 -50.66
N PHE A 11 -15.69 -44.59 -50.71
CA PHE A 11 -16.51 -45.79 -50.52
C PHE A 11 -16.34 -46.80 -51.67
N GLU A 12 -16.19 -46.35 -52.92
CA GLU A 12 -15.91 -47.24 -54.06
C GLU A 12 -14.58 -47.99 -53.85
N LYS A 13 -13.51 -47.28 -53.47
CA LYS A 13 -12.21 -47.90 -53.14
C LYS A 13 -12.30 -48.88 -51.96
N TRP A 14 -13.05 -48.54 -50.91
CA TRP A 14 -13.27 -49.46 -49.79
C TRP A 14 -14.02 -50.73 -50.21
N MET A 15 -15.09 -50.62 -51.00
CA MET A 15 -15.81 -51.78 -51.53
C MET A 15 -14.92 -52.64 -52.44
N LEU A 16 -14.06 -52.01 -53.23
CA LEU A 16 -13.05 -52.66 -54.08
C LEU A 16 -11.92 -53.33 -53.28
N PHE A 17 -11.68 -52.95 -52.02
CA PHE A 17 -10.84 -53.68 -51.07
C PHE A 17 -11.63 -54.82 -50.42
N SER A 18 -12.78 -54.53 -49.80
CA SER A 18 -13.62 -55.48 -49.05
C SER A 18 -14.06 -56.70 -49.88
N THR A 19 -14.15 -56.58 -51.20
CA THR A 19 -14.50 -57.67 -52.13
C THR A 19 -13.32 -58.51 -52.62
N LYS A 20 -12.06 -58.08 -52.39
CA LYS A 20 -10.84 -58.80 -52.82
C LYS A 20 -9.84 -59.11 -51.70
N ASN A 21 -9.90 -58.42 -50.57
CA ASN A 21 -9.01 -58.54 -49.41
C ASN A 21 -7.51 -58.47 -49.77
N ASP A 22 -7.14 -57.40 -50.47
CA ASP A 22 -5.85 -57.23 -51.16
C ASP A 22 -5.08 -56.00 -50.63
N ARG A 23 -3.78 -56.13 -50.36
CA ARG A 23 -2.95 -55.09 -49.70
C ARG A 23 -2.74 -53.86 -50.59
N GLU A 24 -2.58 -54.04 -51.90
CA GLU A 24 -2.42 -52.91 -52.84
C GLU A 24 -3.68 -52.04 -52.85
N LYS A 25 -4.85 -52.68 -52.81
CA LYS A 25 -6.17 -52.02 -52.82
C LYS A 25 -6.49 -51.32 -51.50
N LEU A 26 -5.90 -51.78 -50.40
CA LEU A 26 -5.95 -51.07 -49.12
C LEU A 26 -5.05 -49.82 -49.13
N ALA A 27 -3.88 -49.88 -49.77
CA ALA A 27 -3.03 -48.72 -50.00
C ALA A 27 -3.72 -47.68 -50.90
N ASP A 28 -4.39 -48.10 -51.98
CA ASP A 28 -5.20 -47.20 -52.84
C ASP A 28 -6.28 -46.42 -52.06
N PHE A 29 -6.90 -47.06 -51.07
CA PHE A 29 -7.89 -46.45 -50.17
C PHE A 29 -7.23 -45.48 -49.19
N VAL A 30 -6.14 -45.89 -48.53
CA VAL A 30 -5.36 -45.09 -47.57
C VAL A 30 -4.83 -43.80 -48.24
N ASN A 31 -4.21 -43.93 -49.42
CA ASN A 31 -3.71 -42.80 -50.20
C ASN A 31 -4.85 -41.82 -50.56
N CYS A 32 -6.01 -42.33 -50.98
CA CYS A 32 -7.18 -41.51 -51.30
C CYS A 32 -7.74 -40.76 -50.08
N PHE A 33 -7.70 -41.40 -48.91
CA PHE A 33 -8.11 -40.80 -47.65
C PHE A 33 -7.16 -39.68 -47.23
N GLN A 34 -5.84 -39.91 -47.33
CA GLN A 34 -4.81 -38.91 -47.07
C GLN A 34 -4.94 -37.70 -48.02
N GLU A 35 -5.12 -37.91 -49.33
CA GLU A 35 -5.33 -36.81 -50.29
C GLU A 35 -6.57 -35.97 -49.95
N THR A 36 -7.67 -36.61 -49.58
CA THR A 36 -8.95 -35.94 -49.24
C THR A 36 -8.83 -35.07 -47.99
N TYR A 37 -8.06 -35.51 -46.99
CA TYR A 37 -7.99 -34.87 -45.66
C TYR A 37 -6.62 -34.24 -45.32
N LYS A 38 -5.73 -34.07 -46.31
CA LYS A 38 -4.32 -33.66 -46.14
C LYS A 38 -4.11 -32.40 -45.28
N HIS A 39 -5.06 -31.46 -45.32
CA HIS A 39 -5.03 -30.22 -44.54
C HIS A 39 -5.10 -30.43 -43.01
N LEU A 40 -5.63 -31.56 -42.54
CA LEU A 40 -5.77 -31.88 -41.12
C LEU A 40 -4.48 -32.40 -40.46
N VAL A 41 -3.44 -32.71 -41.24
CA VAL A 41 -2.15 -33.27 -40.78
C VAL A 41 -1.10 -32.16 -40.54
N ASP A 42 -1.49 -31.08 -39.85
CA ASP A 42 -0.55 -30.07 -39.35
C ASP A 42 0.19 -30.59 -38.11
N LEU A 43 1.42 -31.09 -38.32
CA LEU A 43 2.33 -31.64 -37.30
C LEU A 43 3.01 -30.56 -36.43
N GLU A 44 2.98 -29.30 -36.86
CA GLU A 44 3.61 -28.17 -36.15
C GLU A 44 2.58 -27.31 -35.41
N LEU A 45 1.29 -27.49 -35.73
CA LEU A 45 0.16 -26.73 -35.20
C LEU A 45 0.33 -25.22 -35.46
N THR A 46 0.79 -24.92 -36.68
CA THR A 46 0.92 -23.58 -37.26
C THR A 46 -0.46 -22.94 -37.46
N HIS A 47 -1.42 -23.70 -37.98
CA HIS A 47 -2.79 -23.24 -38.28
C HIS A 47 -3.73 -23.27 -37.06
N LEU A 48 -3.24 -23.70 -35.89
CA LEU A 48 -4.01 -23.76 -34.65
C LEU A 48 -4.49 -22.37 -34.21
N ASN A 49 -5.80 -22.18 -34.08
CA ASN A 49 -6.44 -20.93 -33.67
C ASN A 49 -7.08 -20.99 -32.26
N ASP A 50 -7.38 -19.82 -31.69
CA ASP A 50 -7.95 -19.67 -30.33
C ASP A 50 -9.44 -20.11 -30.25
N GLY A 51 -10.20 -19.97 -31.35
CA GLY A 51 -11.64 -20.21 -31.39
C GLY A 51 -12.09 -21.56 -31.95
N TYR A 52 -11.43 -22.07 -32.98
CA TYR A 52 -11.83 -23.26 -33.75
C TYR A 52 -10.61 -24.13 -34.09
N SER A 53 -10.81 -25.44 -34.05
CA SER A 53 -10.06 -26.41 -34.86
C SER A 53 -10.98 -26.85 -35.99
N GLU A 54 -10.41 -27.20 -37.13
CA GLU A 54 -11.15 -27.98 -38.13
C GLU A 54 -11.41 -29.38 -37.55
N GLU A 55 -12.61 -29.93 -37.80
CA GLU A 55 -13.07 -31.19 -37.22
C GLU A 55 -12.91 -32.32 -38.23
N GLY A 56 -12.34 -33.45 -37.78
CA GLY A 56 -12.13 -34.63 -38.63
C GLY A 56 -13.44 -35.32 -39.06
N PRO A 57 -13.38 -36.28 -40.00
CA PRO A 57 -14.56 -37.04 -40.41
C PRO A 57 -15.22 -37.76 -39.23
N HIS A 58 -16.51 -37.54 -39.05
CA HIS A 58 -17.32 -38.26 -38.07
C HIS A 58 -17.46 -39.74 -38.48
N PHE A 59 -17.48 -40.66 -37.51
CA PHE A 59 -17.42 -42.10 -37.78
C PHE A 59 -18.49 -42.62 -38.76
N THR A 60 -19.68 -42.00 -38.80
CA THR A 60 -20.77 -42.34 -39.75
C THR A 60 -20.47 -42.04 -41.22
N VAL A 61 -19.34 -41.40 -41.53
CA VAL A 61 -18.86 -41.13 -42.90
C VAL A 61 -17.68 -42.07 -43.25
N LEU A 62 -17.19 -42.85 -42.29
CA LEU A 62 -16.17 -43.87 -42.49
C LEU A 62 -16.85 -45.22 -42.80
N PRO A 63 -16.25 -46.07 -43.64
CA PRO A 63 -16.76 -47.42 -43.85
C PRO A 63 -16.70 -48.31 -42.60
N ASP A 64 -17.63 -49.26 -42.50
CA ASP A 64 -17.66 -50.25 -41.41
C ASP A 64 -16.39 -51.12 -41.39
N GLY A 65 -15.86 -51.36 -40.19
CA GLY A 65 -14.71 -52.24 -39.95
C GLY A 65 -13.32 -51.63 -40.15
N VAL A 66 -13.21 -50.38 -40.65
CA VAL A 66 -11.91 -49.72 -40.95
C VAL A 66 -10.89 -49.80 -39.80
N LEU A 67 -11.31 -49.51 -38.56
CA LEU A 67 -10.41 -49.57 -37.40
C LEU A 67 -9.90 -50.99 -37.09
N GLN A 68 -10.71 -52.03 -37.34
CA GLN A 68 -10.31 -53.42 -37.13
C GLN A 68 -9.30 -53.86 -38.20
N VAL A 69 -9.50 -53.44 -39.46
CA VAL A 69 -8.54 -53.68 -40.55
C VAL A 69 -7.21 -52.98 -40.25
N PHE A 70 -7.22 -51.69 -39.89
CA PHE A 70 -6.02 -50.96 -39.49
C PHE A 70 -5.30 -51.59 -38.29
N SER A 71 -6.04 -52.10 -37.28
CA SER A 71 -5.42 -52.74 -36.12
C SER A 71 -4.77 -54.08 -36.49
N THR A 72 -5.37 -54.82 -37.41
CA THR A 72 -4.82 -56.09 -37.93
C THR A 72 -3.55 -55.83 -38.75
N GLN A 73 -3.57 -54.80 -39.61
CA GLN A 73 -2.40 -54.41 -40.40
C GLN A 73 -1.25 -53.89 -39.53
N LEU A 74 -1.53 -53.06 -38.51
CA LEU A 74 -0.48 -52.58 -37.60
C LEU A 74 0.14 -53.70 -36.76
N SER A 75 -0.62 -54.73 -36.38
CA SER A 75 -0.06 -55.95 -35.76
C SER A 75 0.94 -56.63 -36.70
N GLN A 76 0.54 -56.88 -37.95
CA GLN A 76 1.40 -57.50 -38.98
C GLN A 76 2.65 -56.65 -39.27
N CYS A 77 2.52 -55.32 -39.36
CA CYS A 77 3.67 -54.42 -39.48
C CYS A 77 4.62 -54.51 -38.27
N SER A 78 4.08 -54.68 -37.04
CA SER A 78 4.91 -54.78 -35.84
C SER A 78 5.73 -56.08 -35.77
N GLU A 79 5.15 -57.20 -36.21
CA GLU A 79 5.84 -58.49 -36.33
C GLU A 79 6.91 -58.44 -37.43
N LEU A 80 6.58 -57.89 -38.60
CA LEU A 80 7.51 -57.75 -39.71
C LEU A 80 8.70 -56.84 -39.37
N ILE A 81 8.47 -55.65 -38.80
CA ILE A 81 9.55 -54.69 -38.45
C ILE A 81 10.45 -55.22 -37.32
N ALA A 82 9.93 -56.08 -36.44
CA ALA A 82 10.75 -56.79 -35.46
C ALA A 82 11.77 -57.73 -36.13
N HIS A 83 11.34 -58.52 -37.12
CA HIS A 83 12.19 -59.49 -37.83
C HIS A 83 13.08 -58.87 -38.92
N SER A 84 12.57 -57.90 -39.68
CA SER A 84 13.26 -57.24 -40.80
C SER A 84 12.77 -55.81 -40.94
N CYS A 85 13.67 -54.82 -40.85
CA CYS A 85 13.31 -53.40 -40.91
C CYS A 85 13.09 -52.93 -42.35
N ASP A 86 12.03 -53.43 -42.97
CA ASP A 86 11.61 -53.07 -44.33
C ASP A 86 11.01 -51.64 -44.37
N LEU A 87 11.50 -50.83 -45.31
CA LEU A 87 11.14 -49.42 -45.44
C LEU A 87 9.73 -49.24 -46.00
N ASP A 88 9.30 -50.08 -46.96
CA ASP A 88 7.93 -50.05 -47.51
C ASP A 88 6.89 -50.36 -46.42
N THR A 89 7.20 -51.30 -45.53
CA THR A 89 6.35 -51.62 -44.36
C THR A 89 6.36 -50.50 -43.30
N LEU A 90 7.45 -49.74 -43.15
CA LEU A 90 7.50 -48.55 -42.28
C LEU A 90 6.69 -47.38 -42.87
N HIS A 91 6.76 -47.13 -44.18
CA HIS A 91 5.93 -46.15 -44.87
C HIS A 91 4.44 -46.53 -44.78
N PHE A 92 4.08 -47.80 -45.01
CA PHE A 92 2.71 -48.26 -44.87
C PHE A 92 2.16 -48.08 -43.45
N ALA A 93 2.96 -48.37 -42.42
CA ALA A 93 2.61 -48.08 -41.03
C ALA A 93 2.44 -46.56 -40.76
N SER A 94 3.30 -45.73 -41.36
CA SER A 94 3.21 -44.26 -41.29
C SER A 94 1.87 -43.75 -41.85
N SER A 95 1.47 -44.22 -43.03
CA SER A 95 0.19 -43.81 -43.65
C SER A 95 -1.04 -44.21 -42.84
N ILE A 96 -1.02 -45.38 -42.18
CA ILE A 96 -2.10 -45.77 -41.25
C ILE A 96 -2.14 -44.82 -40.04
N ILE A 97 -0.98 -44.40 -39.51
CA ILE A 97 -0.92 -43.44 -38.39
C ILE A 97 -1.45 -42.06 -38.82
N GLU A 98 -1.17 -41.60 -40.05
CA GLU A 98 -1.78 -40.38 -40.59
C GLU A 98 -3.32 -40.49 -40.69
N CYS A 99 -3.85 -41.62 -41.16
CA CYS A 99 -5.30 -41.87 -41.11
C CYS A 99 -5.85 -41.80 -39.68
N LEU A 100 -5.15 -42.38 -38.69
CA LEU A 100 -5.55 -42.32 -37.28
C LEU A 100 -5.46 -40.90 -36.68
N ILE A 101 -4.49 -40.08 -37.09
CA ILE A 101 -4.42 -38.64 -36.76
C ILE A 101 -5.66 -37.91 -37.31
N ILE A 102 -5.98 -38.09 -38.59
CA ILE A 102 -7.15 -37.48 -39.23
C ILE A 102 -8.46 -37.88 -38.53
N ILE A 103 -8.61 -39.17 -38.19
CA ILE A 103 -9.79 -39.69 -37.49
C ILE A 103 -9.89 -39.11 -36.07
N THR A 104 -8.77 -38.96 -35.35
CA THR A 104 -8.75 -38.40 -33.97
C THR A 104 -8.84 -36.88 -33.89
N ARG A 105 -8.76 -36.13 -35.01
CA ARG A 105 -9.15 -34.71 -35.07
C ARG A 105 -10.63 -34.49 -34.78
N ASN A 106 -11.48 -35.52 -34.89
CA ASN A 106 -12.85 -35.46 -34.40
C ASN A 106 -12.92 -35.99 -32.96
N TYR A 107 -13.35 -35.15 -32.02
CA TYR A 107 -13.35 -35.45 -30.59
C TYR A 107 -14.25 -36.65 -30.20
N ASP A 108 -15.32 -36.90 -30.95
CA ASP A 108 -16.23 -38.03 -30.71
C ASP A 108 -15.57 -39.39 -31.06
N ASN A 109 -14.60 -39.41 -31.97
CA ASN A 109 -13.89 -40.64 -32.38
C ASN A 109 -12.83 -41.08 -31.36
N VAL A 110 -12.30 -40.16 -30.53
CA VAL A 110 -11.16 -40.41 -29.62
C VAL A 110 -11.36 -41.60 -28.69
N PRO A 111 -12.51 -41.80 -28.02
CA PRO A 111 -12.72 -42.96 -27.14
C PRO A 111 -12.77 -44.30 -27.87
N LEU A 112 -13.21 -44.32 -29.13
CA LEU A 112 -13.27 -45.53 -29.95
C LEU A 112 -11.87 -45.93 -30.40
N VAL A 113 -11.09 -44.99 -30.93
CA VAL A 113 -9.68 -45.23 -31.31
C VAL A 113 -8.86 -45.67 -30.08
N ALA A 114 -9.12 -45.08 -28.90
CA ALA A 114 -8.48 -45.46 -27.65
C ALA A 114 -8.86 -46.84 -27.10
N SER A 115 -9.93 -47.47 -27.61
CA SER A 115 -10.35 -48.83 -27.22
C SER A 115 -9.67 -49.94 -28.03
N CYS A 116 -9.03 -49.59 -29.15
CA CYS A 116 -8.25 -50.50 -29.98
C CYS A 116 -6.79 -50.59 -29.50
N GLU A 117 -6.12 -51.72 -29.77
CA GLU A 117 -4.72 -51.94 -29.39
C GLU A 117 -3.68 -51.12 -30.21
N PHE A 118 -4.09 -50.08 -30.94
CA PHE A 118 -3.18 -49.27 -31.78
C PHE A 118 -1.94 -48.79 -31.04
N VAL A 119 -2.08 -48.28 -29.81
CA VAL A 119 -0.98 -47.71 -29.03
C VAL A 119 0.12 -48.76 -28.77
N LYS A 120 -0.26 -50.01 -28.52
CA LYS A 120 0.64 -51.14 -28.27
C LYS A 120 1.50 -51.47 -29.49
N TYR A 121 0.85 -51.67 -30.64
CA TYR A 121 1.57 -51.95 -31.90
C TYR A 121 2.45 -50.77 -32.33
N ILE A 122 1.97 -49.54 -32.17
CA ILE A 122 2.71 -48.32 -32.50
C ILE A 122 3.93 -48.12 -31.59
N VAL A 123 3.81 -48.31 -30.27
CA VAL A 123 4.95 -48.21 -29.33
C VAL A 123 5.96 -49.33 -29.59
N SER A 124 5.51 -50.55 -29.90
CA SER A 124 6.40 -51.66 -30.24
C SER A 124 7.24 -51.38 -31.50
N ILE A 125 6.60 -50.85 -32.56
CA ILE A 125 7.31 -50.42 -33.78
C ILE A 125 8.27 -49.27 -33.44
N ALA A 126 7.81 -48.20 -32.78
CA ALA A 126 8.62 -47.03 -32.47
C ALA A 126 9.85 -47.37 -31.61
N SER A 127 9.70 -48.23 -30.60
CA SER A 127 10.80 -48.68 -29.73
C SER A 127 11.83 -49.50 -30.51
N THR A 128 11.36 -50.40 -31.38
CA THR A 128 12.21 -51.22 -32.26
C THR A 128 13.00 -50.34 -33.22
N VAL A 129 12.33 -49.39 -33.88
CA VAL A 129 12.92 -48.46 -34.83
C VAL A 129 13.93 -47.53 -34.17
N ILE A 130 13.61 -46.95 -33.00
CA ILE A 130 14.52 -46.09 -32.24
C ILE A 130 15.78 -46.86 -31.80
N SER A 131 15.66 -48.14 -31.45
CA SER A 131 16.85 -48.96 -31.14
C SER A 131 17.79 -49.11 -32.34
N LYS A 132 17.25 -49.24 -33.56
CA LYS A 132 18.00 -49.42 -34.81
C LYS A 132 18.69 -48.14 -35.32
N ILE A 133 18.28 -46.95 -34.83
CA ILE A 133 19.02 -45.69 -35.07
C ILE A 133 20.48 -45.81 -34.60
N LYS A 134 20.74 -46.59 -33.56
CA LYS A 134 22.08 -46.79 -32.99
C LYS A 134 23.02 -47.59 -33.90
N ASP A 135 22.47 -48.43 -34.77
CA ASP A 135 23.22 -49.39 -35.59
C ASP A 135 23.47 -48.89 -37.04
N ASN A 136 23.05 -47.65 -37.36
CA ASN A 136 23.22 -46.98 -38.67
C ASN A 136 22.71 -47.78 -39.89
N SER A 137 21.73 -48.68 -39.71
CA SER A 137 21.33 -49.65 -40.75
C SER A 137 20.22 -49.19 -41.70
N CYS A 138 19.61 -48.03 -41.47
CA CYS A 138 18.40 -47.55 -42.16
C CYS A 138 18.41 -46.02 -42.29
N ASP A 139 17.66 -45.47 -43.25
CA ASP A 139 17.55 -44.03 -43.47
C ASP A 139 16.94 -43.30 -42.26
N ILE A 140 17.69 -42.32 -41.74
CA ILE A 140 17.43 -41.68 -40.45
C ILE A 140 16.23 -40.72 -40.53
N ASP A 141 15.99 -40.11 -41.69
CA ASP A 141 14.94 -39.11 -41.86
C ASP A 141 13.52 -39.71 -41.86
N ASP A 142 13.31 -40.85 -42.54
CA ASP A 142 12.03 -41.56 -42.52
C ASP A 142 11.71 -42.14 -41.14
N ILE A 143 12.74 -42.63 -40.44
CA ILE A 143 12.65 -43.02 -39.03
C ILE A 143 12.26 -41.82 -38.16
N CYS A 144 12.89 -40.66 -38.35
CA CYS A 144 12.53 -39.45 -37.63
C CYS A 144 11.10 -38.99 -37.96
N MET A 145 10.65 -39.12 -39.21
CA MET A 145 9.28 -38.79 -39.63
C MET A 145 8.24 -39.71 -38.98
N PHE A 146 8.48 -41.03 -38.96
CA PHE A 146 7.63 -41.99 -38.25
C PHE A 146 7.49 -41.62 -36.77
N VAL A 147 8.60 -41.31 -36.08
CA VAL A 147 8.55 -40.92 -34.66
C VAL A 147 7.80 -39.59 -34.45
N LYS A 148 7.90 -38.62 -35.36
CA LYS A 148 7.09 -37.39 -35.33
C LYS A 148 5.59 -37.67 -35.48
N LEU A 149 5.21 -38.58 -36.38
CA LEU A 149 3.82 -39.02 -36.56
C LEU A 149 3.27 -39.70 -35.30
N VAL A 150 4.03 -40.62 -34.70
CA VAL A 150 3.67 -41.30 -33.44
C VAL A 150 3.46 -40.29 -32.30
N VAL A 151 4.38 -39.34 -32.14
CA VAL A 151 4.27 -38.28 -31.13
C VAL A 151 3.04 -37.39 -31.36
N HIS A 152 2.79 -36.98 -32.61
CA HIS A 152 1.63 -36.15 -32.94
C HIS A 152 0.30 -36.88 -32.72
N PHE A 153 0.24 -38.18 -33.05
CA PHE A 153 -0.89 -39.04 -32.72
C PHE A 153 -1.14 -39.10 -31.20
N PHE A 154 -0.10 -39.17 -30.38
CA PHE A 154 -0.24 -39.12 -28.91
C PHE A 154 -0.64 -37.73 -28.38
N GLU A 155 -0.24 -36.62 -29.03
CA GLU A 155 -0.82 -35.30 -28.73
C GLU A 155 -2.33 -35.27 -29.03
N CYS A 156 -2.76 -35.74 -30.22
CA CYS A 156 -4.18 -35.87 -30.57
C CYS A 156 -4.98 -36.75 -29.59
N LEU A 157 -4.40 -37.87 -29.14
CA LEU A 157 -5.08 -38.89 -28.32
C LEU A 157 -5.21 -38.47 -26.85
N TYR A 158 -4.18 -37.80 -26.29
CA TYR A 158 -4.11 -37.46 -24.87
C TYR A 158 -4.38 -35.98 -24.54
N ASP A 159 -4.26 -35.06 -25.51
CA ASP A 159 -4.71 -33.66 -25.43
C ASP A 159 -5.46 -33.21 -26.72
N PRO A 160 -6.66 -33.75 -27.00
CA PRO A 160 -7.39 -33.46 -28.24
C PRO A 160 -7.65 -31.96 -28.49
N TYR A 161 -7.72 -31.15 -27.42
CA TYR A 161 -7.95 -29.71 -27.50
C TYR A 161 -6.65 -28.89 -27.65
N PHE A 162 -5.49 -29.54 -27.63
CA PHE A 162 -4.14 -28.96 -27.64
C PHE A 162 -3.94 -27.90 -26.56
N VAL A 163 -4.45 -28.16 -25.35
CA VAL A 163 -4.35 -27.31 -24.16
C VAL A 163 -2.90 -26.94 -23.86
N TRP A 164 -1.96 -27.88 -24.00
CA TRP A 164 -0.53 -27.64 -23.81
C TRP A 164 0.04 -26.63 -24.82
N ARG A 165 -0.20 -26.86 -26.11
CA ARG A 165 0.29 -25.97 -27.18
C ARG A 165 -0.32 -24.57 -27.07
N LYS A 166 -1.61 -24.47 -26.70
CA LYS A 166 -2.30 -23.19 -26.43
C LYS A 166 -1.79 -22.50 -25.17
N ARG A 167 -1.43 -23.25 -24.11
CA ARG A 167 -0.78 -22.74 -22.90
C ARG A 167 0.60 -22.14 -23.22
N ILE A 168 1.42 -22.78 -24.05
CA ILE A 168 2.71 -22.24 -24.51
C ILE A 168 2.51 -20.95 -25.33
N LYS A 169 1.51 -20.89 -26.22
CA LYS A 169 1.13 -19.66 -26.95
C LYS A 169 0.47 -18.58 -26.04
N GLY A 170 0.32 -18.83 -24.74
CA GLY A 170 -0.18 -17.87 -23.74
C GLY A 170 -1.70 -17.66 -23.71
N TRP A 171 -2.49 -18.57 -24.30
CA TRP A 171 -3.94 -18.40 -24.45
C TRP A 171 -4.73 -18.91 -23.23
N SER A 172 -5.83 -18.21 -22.90
CA SER A 172 -6.62 -18.48 -21.69
C SER A 172 -7.77 -19.45 -21.95
N MET A 173 -7.56 -20.73 -21.65
CA MET A 173 -8.53 -21.80 -21.92
C MET A 173 -9.74 -21.79 -20.97
N ASP A 174 -10.96 -21.71 -21.52
CA ASP A 174 -12.21 -21.87 -20.77
C ASP A 174 -12.60 -23.36 -20.65
N LYS A 175 -12.37 -23.95 -19.47
CA LYS A 175 -12.69 -25.36 -19.19
C LYS A 175 -14.16 -25.73 -19.42
N ASN A 176 -15.10 -24.77 -19.43
CA ASN A 176 -16.52 -25.05 -19.70
C ASN A 176 -16.81 -25.42 -21.16
N ARG A 177 -15.85 -25.21 -22.09
CA ARG A 177 -15.97 -25.58 -23.51
C ARG A 177 -15.47 -26.99 -23.81
N MET A 178 -14.72 -27.60 -22.89
CA MET A 178 -14.16 -28.94 -23.02
C MET A 178 -15.21 -29.98 -22.63
N LYS A 179 -15.98 -30.45 -23.62
CA LYS A 179 -17.05 -31.44 -23.42
C LYS A 179 -16.53 -32.88 -23.40
N TYR A 180 -15.55 -33.16 -24.25
CA TYR A 180 -15.01 -34.51 -24.46
C TYR A 180 -13.81 -34.77 -23.55
N LYS A 181 -13.54 -36.05 -23.28
CA LYS A 181 -12.41 -36.50 -22.47
C LYS A 181 -11.34 -37.10 -23.38
N PRO A 182 -10.03 -36.89 -23.10
CA PRO A 182 -8.97 -37.61 -23.78
C PRO A 182 -8.99 -39.10 -23.42
N ALA A 183 -8.22 -39.90 -24.17
CA ALA A 183 -7.97 -41.29 -23.86
C ALA A 183 -7.32 -41.49 -22.47
N ASN A 184 -7.46 -42.68 -21.90
CA ASN A 184 -6.66 -43.08 -20.72
C ASN A 184 -5.23 -43.42 -21.17
N LEU A 185 -4.21 -42.94 -20.43
CA LEU A 185 -2.81 -43.23 -20.74
C LEU A 185 -2.51 -44.74 -20.73
N HIS A 186 -2.01 -45.26 -21.86
CA HIS A 186 -1.56 -46.65 -22.02
C HIS A 186 -0.26 -46.91 -21.24
N VAL A 187 -0.10 -48.12 -20.71
CA VAL A 187 0.99 -48.45 -19.76
C VAL A 187 2.39 -48.37 -20.38
N GLU A 188 2.53 -48.62 -21.68
CA GLU A 188 3.82 -48.63 -22.39
C GLU A 188 4.35 -47.24 -22.75
N VAL A 189 3.51 -46.19 -22.69
CA VAL A 189 3.91 -44.83 -23.12
C VAL A 189 4.91 -44.19 -22.15
N VAL A 190 4.87 -44.53 -20.86
CA VAL A 190 5.82 -44.01 -19.86
C VAL A 190 7.21 -44.67 -20.00
N PRO A 191 7.33 -46.01 -20.11
CA PRO A 191 8.59 -46.66 -20.51
C PRO A 191 9.16 -46.14 -21.83
N PHE A 192 8.32 -46.00 -22.87
CA PHE A 192 8.73 -45.47 -24.17
C PHE A 192 9.36 -44.07 -24.07
N PHE A 193 8.73 -43.15 -23.33
CA PHE A 193 9.28 -41.82 -23.09
C PHE A 193 10.64 -41.88 -22.36
N PHE A 194 10.80 -42.76 -21.38
CA PHE A 194 12.07 -42.93 -20.67
C PHE A 194 13.18 -43.49 -21.59
N ASP A 195 12.91 -44.59 -22.29
CA ASP A 195 13.89 -45.24 -23.17
C ASP A 195 14.35 -44.31 -24.32
N CYS A 196 13.47 -43.44 -24.80
CA CYS A 196 13.81 -42.39 -25.79
C CYS A 196 14.92 -41.43 -25.29
N PHE A 197 14.91 -41.03 -24.02
CA PHE A 197 15.87 -40.08 -23.45
C PHE A 197 17.10 -40.74 -22.79
N ASP A 198 16.99 -41.99 -22.37
CA ASP A 198 18.11 -42.70 -21.73
C ASP A 198 18.99 -43.48 -22.73
N ARG A 199 18.42 -44.01 -23.83
CA ARG A 199 19.14 -44.90 -24.78
C ARG A 199 19.50 -44.27 -26.13
N GLY A 200 18.89 -43.15 -26.50
CA GLY A 200 18.95 -42.62 -27.87
C GLY A 200 19.73 -41.31 -28.03
N HIS A 201 20.63 -41.25 -29.02
CA HIS A 201 21.16 -39.98 -29.55
C HIS A 201 20.12 -39.29 -30.44
N LEU A 202 18.94 -38.97 -29.89
CA LEU A 202 17.86 -38.34 -30.65
C LEU A 202 18.25 -36.94 -31.15
N SER A 203 17.80 -36.60 -32.35
CA SER A 203 17.96 -35.27 -32.95
C SER A 203 17.19 -34.20 -32.16
N PHE A 204 17.57 -32.94 -32.37
CA PHE A 204 17.06 -31.80 -31.61
C PHE A 204 15.52 -31.67 -31.67
N ASP A 205 14.95 -31.68 -32.88
CA ASP A 205 13.50 -31.62 -33.10
C ASP A 205 12.76 -32.76 -32.38
N LEU A 206 13.25 -34.01 -32.47
CA LEU A 206 12.61 -35.16 -31.80
C LEU A 206 12.52 -34.99 -30.27
N ARG A 207 13.55 -34.41 -29.62
CA ARG A 207 13.51 -34.10 -28.18
C ARG A 207 12.44 -33.06 -27.84
N ILE A 208 12.30 -32.03 -28.68
CA ILE A 208 11.25 -31.02 -28.54
C ILE A 208 9.85 -31.64 -28.74
N ARG A 209 9.66 -32.50 -29.75
CA ARG A 209 8.39 -33.21 -29.99
C ARG A 209 8.02 -34.08 -28.78
N LEU A 210 8.96 -34.87 -28.25
CA LEU A 210 8.73 -35.70 -27.05
C LEU A 210 8.39 -34.88 -25.80
N LEU A 211 9.03 -33.71 -25.61
CA LEU A 211 8.65 -32.77 -24.55
C LEU A 211 7.25 -32.18 -24.76
N HIS A 212 6.84 -31.95 -26.01
CA HIS A 212 5.47 -31.55 -26.32
C HIS A 212 4.43 -32.64 -26.01
N MET A 213 4.72 -33.91 -26.36
CA MET A 213 3.93 -35.07 -25.98
C MET A 213 3.75 -35.17 -24.45
N PHE A 214 4.85 -35.05 -23.69
CA PHE A 214 4.81 -35.11 -22.22
C PHE A 214 3.95 -34.01 -21.61
N GLY A 215 4.12 -32.76 -22.09
CA GLY A 215 3.29 -31.63 -21.67
C GLY A 215 1.82 -31.74 -22.06
N ALA A 216 1.50 -32.33 -23.22
CA ALA A 216 0.15 -32.66 -23.65
C ALA A 216 -0.51 -33.68 -22.71
N ILE A 217 0.16 -34.81 -22.42
CA ILE A 217 -0.33 -35.83 -21.48
C ILE A 217 -0.61 -35.24 -20.09
N MET A 218 0.23 -34.29 -19.63
CA MET A 218 -0.02 -33.56 -18.37
C MET A 218 -1.19 -32.58 -18.43
N CYS A 219 -1.44 -31.92 -19.57
CA CYS A 219 -2.48 -30.89 -19.69
C CYS A 219 -3.88 -31.44 -19.98
N GLY A 220 -3.99 -32.53 -20.74
CA GLY A 220 -5.28 -33.05 -21.21
C GLY A 220 -6.14 -33.70 -20.13
N SER A 221 -5.55 -34.44 -19.18
CA SER A 221 -6.28 -35.09 -18.09
C SER A 221 -5.43 -35.28 -16.84
N GLN A 222 -5.97 -34.88 -15.69
CA GLN A 222 -5.33 -35.04 -14.37
C GLN A 222 -5.00 -36.50 -14.05
N ASN A 223 -5.84 -37.46 -14.48
CA ASN A 223 -5.59 -38.89 -14.27
C ASN A 223 -4.43 -39.44 -15.13
N ASN A 224 -4.21 -38.87 -16.31
CA ASN A 224 -3.06 -39.21 -17.15
C ASN A 224 -1.79 -38.54 -16.63
N ALA A 225 -1.91 -37.27 -16.22
CA ALA A 225 -0.83 -36.50 -15.63
C ALA A 225 -0.25 -37.18 -14.38
N LEU A 226 -1.09 -37.65 -13.46
CA LEU A 226 -0.64 -38.37 -12.26
C LEU A 226 -0.02 -39.76 -12.55
N LYS A 227 -0.28 -40.34 -13.72
CA LYS A 227 0.40 -41.56 -14.19
C LYS A 227 1.75 -41.27 -14.87
N VAL A 228 1.82 -40.20 -15.69
CA VAL A 228 3.05 -39.84 -16.42
C VAL A 228 4.09 -39.21 -15.49
N ILE A 229 3.66 -38.49 -14.45
CA ILE A 229 4.54 -37.91 -13.43
C ILE A 229 5.03 -39.04 -12.50
N THR A 230 6.25 -39.49 -12.75
CA THR A 230 6.99 -40.50 -11.98
C THR A 230 8.37 -39.96 -11.59
N PRO A 231 9.04 -40.53 -10.56
CA PRO A 231 10.41 -40.14 -10.19
C PRO A 231 11.39 -40.19 -11.38
N ALA A 232 11.33 -41.24 -12.21
CA ALA A 232 12.20 -41.38 -13.38
C ALA A 232 11.95 -40.28 -14.43
N THR A 233 10.69 -39.89 -14.67
CA THR A 233 10.40 -38.77 -15.60
C THR A 233 10.79 -37.41 -15.03
N LEU A 234 10.77 -37.23 -13.70
CA LEU A 234 11.31 -36.03 -13.06
C LEU A 234 12.83 -35.99 -13.23
N GLU A 235 13.54 -37.09 -12.98
CA GLU A 235 14.98 -37.20 -13.16
C GLU A 235 15.42 -36.86 -14.59
N VAL A 236 14.71 -37.36 -15.61
CA VAL A 236 14.98 -37.02 -17.03
C VAL A 236 14.85 -35.51 -17.30
N LEU A 237 13.82 -34.84 -16.77
CA LEU A 237 13.66 -33.39 -16.93
C LEU A 237 14.75 -32.61 -16.20
N LEU A 238 15.06 -32.98 -14.96
CA LEU A 238 16.10 -32.34 -14.15
C LEU A 238 17.50 -32.53 -14.78
N LYS A 239 17.81 -33.73 -15.28
CA LYS A 239 19.05 -34.09 -16.01
C LYS A 239 19.21 -33.27 -17.30
N MET A 240 18.13 -32.99 -18.03
CA MET A 240 18.17 -32.09 -19.19
C MET A 240 18.34 -30.61 -18.81
N LEU A 241 17.76 -30.17 -17.69
CA LEU A 241 17.96 -28.80 -17.19
C LEU A 241 19.42 -28.58 -16.76
N SER A 242 20.00 -29.55 -16.05
CA SER A 242 21.41 -29.56 -15.60
C SER A 242 22.43 -30.07 -16.64
N ALA A 243 22.05 -30.23 -17.91
CA ALA A 243 22.96 -30.73 -18.93
C ALA A 243 23.95 -29.64 -19.37
N ASP A 244 25.23 -29.84 -19.06
CA ASP A 244 26.35 -28.96 -19.45
C ASP A 244 27.05 -29.54 -20.69
N HIS A 245 26.35 -29.46 -21.83
CA HIS A 245 26.84 -29.93 -23.12
C HIS A 245 26.60 -28.88 -24.23
N VAL A 246 27.56 -27.97 -24.43
CA VAL A 246 28.23 -27.73 -25.73
C VAL A 246 29.62 -27.12 -25.46
N THR A 247 30.67 -27.94 -25.50
CA THR A 247 32.03 -27.46 -25.84
C THR A 247 32.17 -27.50 -27.35
N GLY A 248 31.72 -26.45 -28.04
CA GLY A 248 31.62 -26.39 -29.50
C GLY A 248 31.27 -24.99 -30.03
N PRO A 249 31.53 -24.70 -31.32
CA PRO A 249 31.81 -23.33 -31.75
C PRO A 249 30.67 -22.58 -32.47
N THR A 250 29.42 -23.06 -32.45
CA THR A 250 28.31 -22.43 -33.19
C THR A 250 27.18 -21.92 -32.29
N ASN A 251 26.69 -20.71 -32.59
CA ASN A 251 25.61 -20.05 -31.85
C ASN A 251 24.26 -20.78 -31.97
N GLU A 252 24.05 -21.50 -33.08
CA GLU A 252 22.80 -22.21 -33.39
C GLU A 252 22.54 -23.32 -32.36
N LEU A 253 23.52 -24.19 -32.09
CA LEU A 253 23.43 -25.26 -31.08
C LEU A 253 23.14 -24.71 -29.67
N ARG A 254 23.61 -23.50 -29.36
CA ARG A 254 23.36 -22.84 -28.07
C ARG A 254 21.91 -22.33 -27.97
N GLN A 255 21.40 -21.73 -29.05
CA GLN A 255 19.99 -21.30 -29.13
C GLN A 255 19.03 -22.50 -29.14
N GLU A 256 19.41 -23.60 -29.78
CA GLU A 256 18.71 -24.88 -29.69
C GLU A 256 18.62 -25.37 -28.22
N LEU A 257 19.77 -25.47 -27.53
CA LEU A 257 19.81 -25.93 -26.13
C LEU A 257 18.97 -25.05 -25.20
N PHE A 258 18.94 -23.72 -25.42
CA PHE A 258 18.07 -22.80 -24.70
C PHE A 258 16.58 -23.15 -24.87
N CYS A 259 16.13 -23.42 -26.10
CA CYS A 259 14.73 -23.80 -26.38
C CYS A 259 14.31 -25.11 -25.69
N ILE A 260 15.20 -26.10 -25.58
CA ILE A 260 14.93 -27.30 -24.76
C ILE A 260 14.80 -26.93 -23.28
N LYS A 261 15.72 -26.13 -22.73
CA LYS A 261 15.70 -25.78 -21.29
C LYS A 261 14.45 -24.95 -20.94
N ASP A 262 14.03 -23.99 -21.76
CA ASP A 262 12.76 -23.26 -21.62
C ASP A 262 11.52 -24.19 -21.66
N LEU A 263 11.48 -25.15 -22.59
CA LEU A 263 10.38 -26.10 -22.69
C LEU A 263 10.32 -27.07 -21.48
N VAL A 264 11.49 -27.47 -20.96
CA VAL A 264 11.62 -28.25 -19.71
C VAL A 264 11.10 -27.45 -18.52
N LEU A 265 11.43 -26.16 -18.38
CA LEU A 265 10.90 -25.31 -17.31
C LEU A 265 9.37 -25.22 -17.37
N LYS A 266 8.79 -25.07 -18.56
CA LYS A 266 7.33 -25.09 -18.76
C LYS A 266 6.71 -26.43 -18.37
N CYS A 267 7.41 -27.55 -18.60
CA CYS A 267 6.98 -28.88 -18.13
C CYS A 267 7.00 -28.98 -16.59
N ILE A 268 8.04 -28.47 -15.93
CA ILE A 268 8.15 -28.48 -14.45
C ILE A 268 7.07 -27.59 -13.81
N ILE A 269 6.81 -26.39 -14.35
CA ILE A 269 5.69 -25.53 -13.91
C ILE A 269 4.36 -26.27 -14.05
N CYS A 270 4.16 -27.00 -15.15
CA CYS A 270 2.95 -27.81 -15.36
C CYS A 270 2.84 -28.95 -14.33
N MET A 271 3.93 -29.68 -14.09
CA MET A 271 4.01 -30.77 -13.10
C MET A 271 3.65 -30.29 -11.69
N VAL A 272 4.24 -29.18 -11.22
CA VAL A 272 3.93 -28.58 -9.91
C VAL A 272 2.46 -28.18 -9.80
N HIS A 273 1.88 -27.60 -10.86
CA HIS A 273 0.45 -27.25 -10.90
C HIS A 273 -0.46 -28.49 -10.85
N VAL A 274 -0.10 -29.59 -11.50
CA VAL A 274 -0.86 -30.85 -11.47
C VAL A 274 -0.81 -31.49 -10.09
N ILE A 275 0.39 -31.67 -9.52
CA ILE A 275 0.56 -32.34 -8.22
C ILE A 275 -0.20 -31.57 -7.13
N ASN A 276 -0.09 -30.23 -7.10
CA ASN A 276 -0.77 -29.40 -6.11
C ASN A 276 -2.32 -29.47 -6.20
N LEU A 277 -2.88 -29.75 -7.38
CA LEU A 277 -4.32 -29.93 -7.58
C LEU A 277 -4.80 -31.37 -7.29
N ALA A 278 -3.90 -32.31 -7.00
CA ALA A 278 -4.21 -33.70 -6.68
C ALA A 278 -4.25 -33.94 -5.16
N SER A 279 -5.10 -34.87 -4.72
CA SER A 279 -5.07 -35.43 -3.35
C SER A 279 -3.78 -36.20 -3.11
N ILE A 280 -3.27 -36.16 -1.86
CA ILE A 280 -1.99 -36.76 -1.46
C ILE A 280 -1.92 -38.24 -1.85
N ASP A 281 -2.98 -39.01 -1.60
CA ASP A 281 -3.07 -40.46 -1.84
C ASP A 281 -2.99 -40.88 -3.33
N GLN A 282 -2.92 -39.92 -4.26
CA GLN A 282 -2.85 -40.14 -5.71
C GLN A 282 -1.53 -39.65 -6.33
N ARG A 283 -0.57 -39.19 -5.52
CA ARG A 283 0.72 -38.64 -5.98
C ARG A 283 1.81 -39.72 -5.97
N GLN A 284 2.54 -39.84 -7.08
CA GLN A 284 3.79 -40.62 -7.14
C GLN A 284 5.04 -39.79 -6.77
N VAL A 285 4.90 -38.46 -6.77
CA VAL A 285 5.96 -37.48 -6.54
C VAL A 285 5.37 -36.32 -5.74
N GLU A 286 6.04 -35.89 -4.69
CA GLU A 286 5.62 -34.74 -3.88
C GLU A 286 6.27 -33.42 -4.28
N VAL A 287 5.55 -32.32 -4.09
CA VAL A 287 6.01 -30.99 -4.54
C VAL A 287 7.27 -30.52 -3.79
N SER A 288 7.45 -30.91 -2.53
CA SER A 288 8.67 -30.62 -1.76
C SER A 288 9.91 -31.18 -2.46
N HIS A 289 9.88 -32.45 -2.88
CA HIS A 289 10.99 -33.12 -3.55
C HIS A 289 11.34 -32.45 -4.90
N VAL A 290 10.31 -32.11 -5.70
CA VAL A 290 10.50 -31.35 -6.96
C VAL A 290 11.17 -30.01 -6.70
N MET A 291 10.70 -29.25 -5.70
CA MET A 291 11.24 -27.94 -5.36
C MET A 291 12.67 -28.03 -4.80
N GLU A 292 12.95 -29.01 -3.94
CA GLU A 292 14.29 -29.23 -3.37
C GLU A 292 15.33 -29.51 -4.46
N ASP A 293 15.07 -30.42 -5.39
CA ASP A 293 16.04 -30.75 -6.44
C ASP A 293 16.14 -29.66 -7.52
N TYR A 294 15.05 -28.96 -7.80
CA TYR A 294 15.07 -27.75 -8.63
C TYR A 294 15.94 -26.64 -8.01
N ILE A 295 15.85 -26.42 -6.70
CA ILE A 295 16.69 -25.46 -5.96
C ILE A 295 18.15 -25.94 -5.91
N LYS A 296 18.41 -27.24 -5.74
CA LYS A 296 19.78 -27.80 -5.81
C LYS A 296 20.42 -27.51 -7.17
N ILE A 297 19.70 -27.68 -8.29
CA ILE A 297 20.21 -27.34 -9.63
C ILE A 297 20.46 -25.83 -9.77
N LEU A 298 19.55 -24.97 -9.28
CA LEU A 298 19.74 -23.52 -9.28
C LEU A 298 20.99 -23.06 -8.51
N LEU A 299 21.42 -23.81 -7.49
CA LEU A 299 22.58 -23.52 -6.65
C LEU A 299 23.89 -24.19 -7.09
N LYS A 300 23.85 -25.19 -7.99
CA LYS A 300 25.00 -26.08 -8.27
C LYS A 300 26.03 -25.51 -9.26
N LYS A 301 25.70 -24.47 -10.03
CA LYS A 301 26.65 -23.78 -10.93
C LYS A 301 27.50 -22.80 -10.12
N GLU A 302 28.59 -23.29 -9.51
CA GLU A 302 29.46 -22.50 -8.62
C GLU A 302 30.69 -21.87 -9.30
N ASP A 303 31.07 -22.31 -10.50
CA ASP A 303 32.27 -21.80 -11.22
C ASP A 303 31.90 -21.04 -12.52
N GLU A 304 32.44 -19.82 -12.63
CA GLU A 304 32.42 -18.84 -13.75
C GLU A 304 31.29 -18.90 -14.81
N PRO A 305 30.24 -18.04 -14.71
CA PRO A 305 29.31 -17.79 -15.82
C PRO A 305 29.94 -16.86 -16.87
N GLN A 306 30.68 -17.42 -17.84
CA GLN A 306 31.29 -16.66 -18.95
C GLN A 306 30.33 -16.31 -20.10
N ASP A 307 29.12 -16.87 -20.14
CA ASP A 307 28.16 -16.73 -21.25
C ASP A 307 26.83 -16.05 -20.83
N GLU A 308 26.44 -14.98 -21.53
CA GLU A 308 25.16 -14.23 -21.32
C GLU A 308 23.91 -15.14 -21.39
N GLN A 309 23.99 -16.24 -22.12
CA GLN A 309 22.87 -17.17 -22.29
C GLN A 309 22.61 -18.02 -21.04
N GLU A 310 23.61 -18.24 -20.19
CA GLU A 310 23.43 -18.93 -18.90
C GLU A 310 22.72 -18.03 -17.86
N THR A 311 23.04 -16.73 -17.82
CA THR A 311 22.38 -15.76 -16.91
C THR A 311 20.90 -15.62 -17.26
N HIS A 312 20.55 -15.62 -18.55
CA HIS A 312 19.17 -15.68 -19.03
C HIS A 312 18.42 -16.95 -18.57
N ILE A 313 19.07 -18.12 -18.55
CA ILE A 313 18.44 -19.36 -18.07
C ILE A 313 18.25 -19.32 -16.55
N GLN A 314 19.22 -18.80 -15.78
CA GLN A 314 19.06 -18.62 -14.32
C GLN A 314 17.91 -17.64 -13.99
N LEU A 315 17.80 -16.53 -14.73
CA LEU A 315 16.68 -15.59 -14.60
C LEU A 315 15.34 -16.22 -14.98
N ALA A 316 15.30 -17.05 -16.04
CA ALA A 316 14.11 -17.81 -16.41
C ALA A 316 13.74 -18.85 -15.34
N MET A 317 14.72 -19.52 -14.72
CA MET A 317 14.49 -20.46 -13.62
C MET A 317 13.89 -19.77 -12.38
N ILE A 318 14.31 -18.54 -12.06
CA ILE A 318 13.75 -17.77 -10.94
C ILE A 318 12.36 -17.22 -11.32
N GLY A 319 12.17 -16.80 -12.57
CA GLY A 319 10.87 -16.43 -13.12
C GLY A 319 9.84 -17.56 -13.04
N ALA A 320 10.24 -18.79 -13.40
CA ALA A 320 9.41 -19.99 -13.35
C ALA A 320 8.84 -20.27 -11.95
N ILE A 321 9.53 -19.92 -10.87
CA ILE A 321 9.03 -20.09 -9.50
C ILE A 321 7.83 -19.14 -9.21
N ASN A 322 7.83 -17.93 -9.78
CA ASN A 322 6.63 -17.07 -9.74
C ASN A 322 5.45 -17.69 -10.51
N GLU A 323 5.72 -18.41 -11.61
CA GLU A 323 4.69 -19.12 -12.37
C GLU A 323 4.18 -20.37 -11.64
N MET A 324 5.04 -21.13 -10.95
CA MET A 324 4.62 -22.22 -10.06
C MET A 324 3.63 -21.73 -8.99
N LEU A 325 3.88 -20.54 -8.42
CA LEU A 325 3.01 -19.86 -7.46
C LEU A 325 1.72 -19.24 -8.06
N SER A 326 1.49 -19.34 -9.38
CA SER A 326 0.29 -18.81 -10.05
C SER A 326 -0.93 -19.75 -10.04
N CYS A 327 -0.96 -20.73 -9.13
CA CYS A 327 -1.99 -21.76 -9.02
C CYS A 327 -3.21 -21.37 -8.15
N GLN A 328 -4.22 -22.25 -8.07
CA GLN A 328 -5.47 -21.97 -7.35
C GLN A 328 -5.34 -22.11 -5.82
N ASP A 329 -4.70 -23.17 -5.33
CA ASP A 329 -4.24 -23.24 -3.93
C ASP A 329 -2.80 -22.75 -3.85
N LYS A 330 -2.65 -21.42 -3.79
CA LYS A 330 -1.36 -20.78 -3.58
C LYS A 330 -0.82 -21.07 -2.17
N SER A 331 -1.72 -21.20 -1.19
CA SER A 331 -1.44 -21.35 0.24
C SER A 331 -0.60 -22.58 0.56
N SER A 332 -0.92 -23.74 -0.04
CA SER A 332 -0.15 -24.98 0.12
C SER A 332 1.31 -24.82 -0.31
N LEU A 333 1.55 -24.30 -1.51
CA LEU A 333 2.89 -24.09 -2.06
C LEU A 333 3.69 -23.05 -1.28
N GLN A 334 3.03 -21.98 -0.82
CA GLN A 334 3.66 -20.97 0.04
C GLN A 334 4.22 -21.59 1.32
N VAL A 335 3.46 -22.47 1.99
CA VAL A 335 3.96 -23.17 3.19
C VAL A 335 5.15 -24.07 2.82
N ILE A 336 5.04 -24.89 1.77
CA ILE A 336 6.10 -25.82 1.34
C ILE A 336 7.42 -25.06 1.06
N MET A 337 7.37 -23.92 0.38
CA MET A 337 8.54 -23.09 0.10
C MET A 337 9.09 -22.33 1.33
N VAL A 338 8.24 -21.97 2.30
CA VAL A 338 8.70 -21.39 3.58
C VAL A 338 9.40 -22.45 4.44
N SER A 339 8.97 -23.71 4.38
CA SER A 339 9.62 -24.82 5.09
C SER A 339 10.87 -25.36 4.39
N GLY A 340 10.87 -25.45 3.06
CA GLY A 340 11.94 -26.05 2.24
C GLY A 340 13.19 -25.19 2.04
N GLY A 341 13.56 -24.35 3.01
CA GLY A 341 14.79 -23.55 2.99
C GLY A 341 14.93 -22.54 1.84
N THR A 342 13.88 -22.29 1.06
CA THR A 342 13.99 -21.56 -0.22
C THR A 342 14.43 -20.10 -0.04
N PHE A 343 14.11 -19.47 1.10
CA PHE A 343 14.60 -18.14 1.43
C PHE A 343 16.12 -18.11 1.69
N ASP A 344 16.64 -19.10 2.40
CA ASP A 344 18.06 -19.20 2.74
C ASP A 344 18.88 -19.52 1.47
N ALA A 345 18.33 -20.35 0.58
CA ALA A 345 18.85 -20.57 -0.78
C ALA A 345 18.90 -19.27 -1.61
N PHE A 346 17.85 -18.46 -1.60
CA PHE A 346 17.82 -17.19 -2.33
C PHE A 346 18.77 -16.13 -1.77
N ILE A 347 18.96 -16.06 -0.45
CA ILE A 347 19.97 -15.18 0.15
C ILE A 347 21.38 -15.68 -0.20
N SER A 348 21.63 -16.98 -0.14
CA SER A 348 22.90 -17.57 -0.58
C SER A 348 23.18 -17.29 -2.06
N LEU A 349 22.16 -17.29 -2.93
CA LEU A 349 22.31 -16.92 -4.33
C LEU A 349 22.82 -15.48 -4.46
N LEU A 350 22.11 -14.51 -3.87
CA LEU A 350 22.47 -13.08 -3.91
C LEU A 350 23.82 -12.74 -3.24
N GLN A 351 24.31 -13.62 -2.35
CA GLN A 351 25.63 -13.50 -1.73
C GLN A 351 26.75 -14.15 -2.57
N LYS A 352 26.46 -15.16 -3.40
CA LYS A 352 27.44 -15.86 -4.25
C LYS A 352 27.52 -15.34 -5.68
N THR A 353 26.57 -14.55 -6.16
CA THR A 353 26.51 -14.13 -7.57
C THR A 353 27.63 -13.16 -7.96
N ALA A 354 28.40 -13.52 -8.99
CA ALA A 354 29.41 -12.66 -9.62
C ALA A 354 28.81 -11.53 -10.50
N LEU A 355 27.50 -11.51 -10.73
CA LEU A 355 26.82 -10.54 -11.59
C LEU A 355 26.71 -9.17 -10.91
N THR A 356 27.31 -8.16 -11.53
CA THR A 356 27.31 -6.77 -11.05
C THR A 356 26.53 -5.83 -11.97
N GLY A 357 26.19 -4.63 -11.50
CA GLY A 357 25.48 -3.63 -12.32
C GLY A 357 24.03 -4.01 -12.63
N SER A 358 23.58 -3.76 -13.87
CA SER A 358 22.18 -3.95 -14.28
C SER A 358 21.71 -5.40 -14.24
N GLU A 359 22.59 -6.36 -14.54
CA GLU A 359 22.31 -7.80 -14.49
C GLU A 359 22.04 -8.24 -13.04
N GLY A 360 22.94 -7.90 -12.11
CA GLY A 360 22.78 -8.15 -10.68
C GLY A 360 21.53 -7.48 -10.09
N GLN A 361 21.22 -6.24 -10.52
CA GLN A 361 19.98 -5.56 -10.12
C GLN A 361 18.72 -6.27 -10.66
N ASN A 362 18.73 -6.78 -11.90
CA ASN A 362 17.64 -7.59 -12.46
C ASN A 362 17.46 -8.93 -11.73
N LEU A 363 18.57 -9.56 -11.32
CA LEU A 363 18.54 -10.79 -10.52
C LEU A 363 17.97 -10.54 -9.12
N ALA A 364 18.44 -9.53 -8.41
CA ALA A 364 17.92 -9.15 -7.09
C ALA A 364 16.43 -8.81 -7.14
N MET A 365 15.99 -8.09 -8.17
CA MET A 365 14.57 -7.79 -8.39
C MET A 365 13.75 -9.06 -8.70
N SER A 366 14.29 -10.02 -9.46
CA SER A 366 13.64 -11.31 -9.71
C SER A 366 13.48 -12.13 -8.42
N VAL A 367 14.55 -12.26 -7.63
CA VAL A 367 14.57 -12.99 -6.35
C VAL A 367 13.60 -12.38 -5.33
N LEU A 368 13.65 -11.06 -5.14
CA LEU A 368 12.71 -10.35 -4.26
C LEU A 368 11.26 -10.47 -4.75
N GLY A 369 11.06 -10.58 -6.07
CA GLY A 369 9.76 -10.89 -6.68
C GLY A 369 9.20 -12.23 -6.21
N VAL A 370 10.03 -13.29 -6.23
CA VAL A 370 9.64 -14.62 -5.72
C VAL A 370 9.37 -14.58 -4.22
N MET A 371 10.26 -13.98 -3.41
CA MET A 371 10.07 -13.86 -1.95
C MET A 371 8.72 -13.20 -1.62
N ASN A 372 8.36 -12.12 -2.32
CA ASN A 372 7.07 -11.47 -2.21
C ASN A 372 5.88 -12.36 -2.65
N SER A 373 6.04 -13.13 -3.74
CA SER A 373 5.02 -14.09 -4.18
C SER A 373 4.79 -15.18 -3.13
N VAL A 374 5.83 -15.64 -2.44
CA VAL A 374 5.70 -16.62 -1.34
C VAL A 374 4.97 -16.03 -0.12
N LEU A 375 5.11 -14.73 0.17
CA LEU A 375 4.57 -14.12 1.41
C LEU A 375 3.14 -13.53 1.30
N SER A 376 2.57 -13.41 0.10
CA SER A 376 1.28 -12.71 -0.14
C SER A 376 0.05 -13.65 -0.16
N GLY A 377 -0.79 -13.60 0.88
CA GLY A 377 -1.95 -14.50 1.11
C GLY A 377 -3.28 -14.12 0.41
N SER A 378 -4.35 -14.91 0.64
CA SER A 378 -5.68 -14.75 -0.01
C SER A 378 -6.89 -15.14 0.88
N VAL A 379 -8.12 -14.78 0.48
CA VAL A 379 -9.38 -14.91 1.29
C VAL A 379 -10.57 -15.40 0.43
N SER A 380 -11.52 -16.14 1.02
CA SER A 380 -12.44 -17.11 0.35
C SER A 380 -13.93 -16.66 0.12
N ALA A 381 -14.84 -17.58 -0.29
CA ALA A 381 -16.17 -17.28 -0.90
C ALA A 381 -17.32 -18.32 -0.64
N LYS A 382 -18.61 -18.01 -0.98
CA LYS A 382 -19.80 -18.93 -1.06
C LYS A 382 -21.09 -18.34 -1.75
N VAL A 383 -22.19 -19.12 -1.94
CA VAL A 383 -23.30 -18.94 -2.96
C VAL A 383 -24.74 -19.36 -2.49
N CYS A 384 -25.88 -18.83 -3.06
CA CYS A 384 -27.25 -19.48 -3.24
C CYS A 384 -28.40 -18.59 -3.86
N ARG A 385 -29.61 -19.13 -4.23
CA ARG A 385 -30.61 -18.59 -5.25
C ARG A 385 -31.94 -17.79 -4.84
N PRO A 386 -33.22 -18.30 -5.02
CA PRO A 386 -34.40 -17.79 -5.85
C PRO A 386 -35.49 -16.87 -5.16
N MET A 387 -36.65 -16.33 -5.68
CA MET A 387 -37.22 -15.73 -6.97
C MET A 387 -38.49 -14.78 -6.69
N SER A 388 -38.90 -13.74 -7.50
CA SER A 388 -40.21 -12.94 -7.43
C SER A 388 -40.37 -11.69 -8.38
N VAL A 389 -41.56 -11.34 -8.96
CA VAL A 389 -41.78 -10.29 -10.03
C VAL A 389 -42.86 -9.18 -9.74
N LEU A 390 -42.81 -7.98 -10.38
CA LEU A 390 -43.81 -6.87 -10.33
C LEU A 390 -43.81 -5.95 -11.59
N VAL A 391 -44.96 -5.44 -12.13
CA VAL A 391 -45.00 -4.54 -13.32
C VAL A 391 -46.12 -3.46 -13.21
N VAL A 392 -45.91 -2.27 -13.80
CA VAL A 392 -46.88 -1.17 -13.95
C VAL A 392 -47.08 -0.80 -15.43
N MET A 393 -48.33 -0.65 -15.87
CA MET A 393 -48.73 -0.26 -17.22
C MET A 393 -49.89 0.75 -17.21
N ASN A 394 -49.95 1.62 -18.22
CA ASN A 394 -51.09 2.50 -18.54
C ASN A 394 -51.61 3.36 -17.36
N ALA A 395 -50.72 3.81 -16.48
CA ALA A 395 -51.09 4.49 -15.23
C ALA A 395 -50.81 6.01 -15.27
N VAL A 396 -51.69 6.79 -14.64
CA VAL A 396 -51.45 8.20 -14.32
C VAL A 396 -51.37 8.33 -12.80
N LEU A 397 -50.20 8.66 -12.26
CA LEU A 397 -49.92 8.60 -10.82
C LEU A 397 -49.31 9.91 -10.31
N SER A 398 -49.86 10.43 -9.23
CA SER A 398 -49.40 11.67 -8.58
C SER A 398 -48.23 11.48 -7.59
N GLY A 399 -47.59 10.31 -7.60
CA GLY A 399 -46.60 9.88 -6.61
C GLY A 399 -45.25 9.45 -7.19
N SER A 400 -44.29 9.16 -6.32
CA SER A 400 -42.95 8.66 -6.66
C SER A 400 -42.80 7.18 -6.29
N ASP A 401 -42.66 6.31 -7.29
CA ASP A 401 -42.49 4.88 -7.08
C ASP A 401 -41.10 4.52 -6.54
N SER A 402 -41.07 3.71 -5.49
CA SER A 402 -39.83 3.16 -4.93
C SER A 402 -39.94 1.66 -4.66
N ALA A 403 -38.99 0.89 -5.18
CA ALA A 403 -39.00 -0.57 -5.12
C ALA A 403 -37.64 -1.12 -4.66
N GLN A 404 -37.68 -2.00 -3.66
CA GLN A 404 -36.54 -2.82 -3.25
C GLN A 404 -36.79 -4.27 -3.66
N VAL A 405 -35.87 -4.87 -4.42
CA VAL A 405 -36.10 -6.19 -5.03
C VAL A 405 -34.91 -7.12 -4.79
N CYS A 406 -35.16 -8.17 -3.99
CA CYS A 406 -34.12 -8.97 -3.35
C CYS A 406 -33.99 -10.41 -3.88
N ARG A 407 -34.78 -10.82 -4.87
CA ARG A 407 -34.82 -12.21 -5.37
C ARG A 407 -34.45 -12.32 -6.89
N PRO A 408 -33.96 -13.48 -7.39
CA PRO A 408 -33.20 -13.62 -8.66
C PRO A 408 -33.93 -13.71 -10.01
N MET A 409 -35.25 -13.59 -10.09
CA MET A 409 -35.89 -13.15 -11.33
C MET A 409 -36.93 -12.15 -10.92
N SER A 410 -36.79 -10.93 -11.41
CA SER A 410 -37.69 -9.82 -11.10
C SER A 410 -37.69 -8.78 -12.21
N VAL A 411 -38.74 -8.74 -13.02
CA VAL A 411 -39.02 -7.58 -13.88
C VAL A 411 -39.55 -6.44 -12.99
N LEU A 412 -39.26 -5.20 -13.37
CA LEU A 412 -39.92 -3.98 -12.90
C LEU A 412 -40.09 -3.04 -14.10
N GLY A 413 -41.30 -2.97 -14.66
CA GLY A 413 -41.60 -2.13 -15.84
C GLY A 413 -42.51 -0.95 -15.50
N VAL A 414 -42.26 0.20 -16.14
CA VAL A 414 -43.19 1.34 -16.23
C VAL A 414 -43.38 1.64 -17.71
N MET A 415 -44.58 1.41 -18.23
CA MET A 415 -44.89 1.52 -19.66
C MET A 415 -46.15 2.37 -19.90
N ASN A 416 -46.12 3.23 -20.91
CA ASN A 416 -47.24 4.09 -21.34
C ASN A 416 -47.88 4.87 -20.17
N SER A 417 -47.07 5.46 -19.29
CA SER A 417 -47.52 5.98 -17.99
C SER A 417 -47.00 7.40 -17.72
N VAL A 418 -47.80 8.20 -17.02
CA VAL A 418 -47.47 9.59 -16.63
C VAL A 418 -47.35 9.67 -15.12
N LEU A 419 -46.17 10.04 -14.61
CA LEU A 419 -45.91 10.12 -13.17
C LEU A 419 -45.38 11.50 -12.77
N SER A 420 -46.03 12.14 -11.79
CA SER A 420 -45.56 13.41 -11.22
C SER A 420 -44.49 13.21 -10.13
N GLY A 421 -43.68 12.15 -10.22
CA GLY A 421 -42.70 11.77 -9.20
C GLY A 421 -41.45 11.12 -9.77
N SER A 422 -40.53 10.75 -8.86
CA SER A 422 -39.25 10.11 -9.19
C SER A 422 -39.32 8.58 -9.05
N VAL A 423 -38.70 7.83 -9.96
CA VAL A 423 -38.58 6.36 -9.85
C VAL A 423 -37.28 5.99 -9.14
N ARG A 424 -37.36 5.16 -8.10
CA ARG A 424 -36.21 4.71 -7.29
C ARG A 424 -36.18 3.19 -7.12
N ALA A 425 -35.26 2.51 -7.81
CA ALA A 425 -35.07 1.07 -7.74
C ALA A 425 -33.77 0.68 -7.01
N GLN A 426 -33.85 -0.34 -6.15
CA GLN A 426 -32.69 -0.98 -5.53
C GLN A 426 -32.79 -2.50 -5.70
N VAL A 427 -31.86 -3.08 -6.46
CA VAL A 427 -31.98 -4.46 -6.98
C VAL A 427 -30.71 -5.26 -6.73
N CYS A 428 -30.86 -6.39 -6.03
CA CYS A 428 -29.72 -7.05 -5.37
C CYS A 428 -29.32 -8.42 -5.94
N ARG A 429 -30.08 -9.02 -6.88
CA ARG A 429 -29.92 -10.43 -7.31
C ARG A 429 -30.09 -10.63 -8.84
N PRO A 430 -29.61 -11.77 -9.41
CA PRO A 430 -28.96 -11.77 -10.73
C PRO A 430 -29.85 -12.04 -11.98
N MET A 431 -31.06 -11.50 -12.03
CA MET A 431 -31.78 -11.28 -13.29
C MET A 431 -32.88 -10.24 -13.04
N SER A 432 -32.64 -9.02 -13.50
CA SER A 432 -33.59 -7.91 -13.29
C SER A 432 -33.60 -6.93 -14.45
N VAL A 433 -34.79 -6.69 -14.98
CA VAL A 433 -35.04 -5.76 -16.08
C VAL A 433 -35.82 -4.57 -15.53
N LEU A 434 -35.25 -3.37 -15.67
CA LEU A 434 -35.92 -2.10 -15.38
C LEU A 434 -36.13 -1.34 -16.70
N VAL A 435 -37.38 -1.23 -17.13
CA VAL A 435 -37.76 -0.56 -18.38
C VAL A 435 -38.66 0.62 -18.07
N VAL A 436 -38.30 1.78 -18.60
CA VAL A 436 -39.14 2.98 -18.65
C VAL A 436 -39.36 3.28 -20.13
N MET A 437 -40.59 3.08 -20.62
CA MET A 437 -40.91 3.20 -22.04
C MET A 437 -42.21 4.00 -22.26
N ASN A 438 -42.16 4.95 -23.21
CA ASN A 438 -43.29 5.84 -23.54
C ASN A 438 -43.85 6.54 -22.28
N ALA A 439 -42.99 7.12 -21.46
CA ALA A 439 -43.35 7.63 -20.13
C ALA A 439 -42.95 9.10 -19.94
N VAL A 440 -43.82 9.86 -19.27
CA VAL A 440 -43.58 11.27 -18.91
C VAL A 440 -43.40 11.35 -17.39
N LEU A 441 -42.25 11.87 -16.97
CA LEU A 441 -41.78 11.83 -15.58
C LEU A 441 -41.32 13.22 -15.14
N SER A 442 -41.97 13.79 -14.12
CA SER A 442 -41.49 15.07 -13.56
C SER A 442 -40.25 14.91 -12.66
N GLY A 443 -39.91 13.67 -12.27
CA GLY A 443 -38.79 13.35 -11.38
C GLY A 443 -37.59 12.67 -12.04
N SER A 444 -36.51 12.51 -11.25
CA SER A 444 -35.31 11.77 -11.67
C SER A 444 -35.50 10.25 -11.61
N VAL A 445 -34.86 9.49 -12.51
CA VAL A 445 -34.76 8.02 -12.38
C VAL A 445 -33.48 7.66 -11.64
N SER A 446 -33.58 6.77 -10.65
CA SER A 446 -32.44 6.37 -9.80
C SER A 446 -32.39 4.86 -9.54
N ALA A 447 -31.25 4.24 -9.81
CA ALA A 447 -31.05 2.80 -9.71
C ALA A 447 -29.76 2.41 -8.97
N LYS A 448 -29.86 1.50 -8.00
CA LYS A 448 -28.72 0.81 -7.36
C LYS A 448 -28.80 -0.69 -7.68
N VAL A 449 -27.82 -1.27 -8.38
CA VAL A 449 -27.88 -2.64 -8.90
C VAL A 449 -26.60 -3.43 -8.59
N CYS A 450 -26.71 -4.60 -7.95
CA CYS A 450 -25.56 -5.21 -7.27
C CYS A 450 -25.01 -6.53 -7.85
N ARG A 451 -25.71 -7.22 -8.76
CA ARG A 451 -25.40 -8.63 -9.18
C ARG A 451 -25.63 -8.83 -10.71
N PRO A 452 -25.06 -9.90 -11.34
CA PRO A 452 -25.02 -10.08 -12.81
C PRO A 452 -26.37 -9.96 -13.53
N MET A 453 -26.33 -9.59 -14.81
CA MET A 453 -27.47 -9.46 -15.73
C MET A 453 -28.57 -8.50 -15.22
N SER A 454 -28.32 -7.22 -15.47
CA SER A 454 -29.33 -6.16 -15.31
C SER A 454 -29.40 -5.24 -16.51
N VAL A 455 -30.60 -5.08 -17.07
CA VAL A 455 -30.87 -4.16 -18.18
C VAL A 455 -31.66 -2.96 -17.64
N LEU A 456 -31.15 -1.75 -17.87
CA LEU A 456 -31.86 -0.50 -17.62
C LEU A 456 -32.02 0.25 -18.94
N VAL A 457 -33.25 0.31 -19.45
CA VAL A 457 -33.59 1.00 -20.69
C VAL A 457 -34.56 2.14 -20.38
N VAL A 458 -34.22 3.33 -20.88
CA VAL A 458 -35.09 4.50 -20.93
C VAL A 458 -35.31 4.84 -22.40
N MET A 459 -36.53 4.69 -22.89
CA MET A 459 -36.86 4.82 -24.31
C MET A 459 -38.13 5.63 -24.52
N ASN A 460 -38.11 6.57 -25.49
CA ASN A 460 -39.24 7.45 -25.80
C ASN A 460 -39.78 8.18 -24.54
N ALA A 461 -38.89 8.65 -23.67
CA ALA A 461 -39.26 9.22 -22.37
C ALA A 461 -38.94 10.72 -22.28
N VAL A 462 -39.81 11.45 -21.58
CA VAL A 462 -39.62 12.88 -21.27
C VAL A 462 -39.43 13.02 -19.77
N LEU A 463 -38.25 13.50 -19.35
CA LEU A 463 -37.86 13.58 -17.94
C LEU A 463 -37.39 15.00 -17.58
N SER A 464 -38.08 15.66 -16.64
CA SER A 464 -37.57 16.90 -16.04
C SER A 464 -36.56 16.63 -14.92
N GLY A 465 -35.77 15.56 -15.04
CA GLY A 465 -34.83 15.09 -14.01
C GLY A 465 -33.64 14.32 -14.58
N SER A 466 -32.69 13.98 -13.70
CA SER A 466 -31.47 13.23 -14.04
C SER A 466 -31.66 11.71 -14.02
N VAL A 467 -30.79 10.98 -14.72
CA VAL A 467 -30.69 9.50 -14.64
C VAL A 467 -29.43 9.12 -13.86
N ARG A 468 -29.58 8.39 -12.75
CA ARG A 468 -28.50 8.08 -11.81
C ARG A 468 -28.41 6.58 -11.52
N ALA A 469 -27.31 5.94 -11.97
CA ALA A 469 -27.11 4.50 -11.84
C ALA A 469 -25.81 4.15 -11.09
N LYS A 470 -25.88 3.20 -10.15
CA LYS A 470 -24.71 2.52 -9.55
C LYS A 470 -24.84 1.01 -9.78
N VAL A 471 -23.85 0.40 -10.45
CA VAL A 471 -23.88 -0.99 -10.94
C VAL A 471 -22.61 -1.75 -10.55
N CYS A 472 -22.72 -2.90 -9.88
CA CYS A 472 -21.55 -3.49 -9.20
C CYS A 472 -20.95 -4.77 -9.82
N ARG A 473 -21.66 -5.53 -10.69
CA ARG A 473 -21.27 -6.88 -11.18
C ARG A 473 -21.74 -7.11 -12.65
N PRO A 474 -21.30 -8.17 -13.37
CA PRO A 474 -20.46 -8.07 -14.56
C PRO A 474 -21.22 -8.44 -15.86
N MET A 475 -22.42 -7.89 -16.02
CA MET A 475 -23.15 -7.85 -17.28
C MET A 475 -24.29 -6.87 -17.09
N SER A 476 -24.16 -5.67 -17.65
CA SER A 476 -25.20 -4.64 -17.53
C SER A 476 -25.25 -3.70 -18.73
N VAL A 477 -26.45 -3.50 -19.27
CA VAL A 477 -26.70 -2.55 -20.35
C VAL A 477 -27.51 -1.39 -19.78
N LEU A 478 -27.00 -0.17 -19.94
CA LEU A 478 -27.69 1.08 -19.65
C LEU A 478 -27.83 1.87 -20.95
N VAL A 479 -29.05 1.98 -21.47
CA VAL A 479 -29.33 2.72 -22.72
C VAL A 479 -30.39 3.78 -22.47
N VAL A 480 -30.09 4.99 -22.92
CA VAL A 480 -31.05 6.09 -23.07
C VAL A 480 -31.21 6.36 -24.57
N MET A 481 -32.44 6.23 -25.09
CA MET A 481 -32.72 6.32 -26.52
C MET A 481 -33.98 7.17 -26.78
N ASN A 482 -33.97 7.97 -27.84
CA ASN A 482 -35.11 8.78 -28.30
C ASN A 482 -35.78 9.60 -27.16
N SER A 483 -34.99 10.14 -26.24
CA SER A 483 -35.49 10.71 -24.98
C SER A 483 -35.01 12.15 -24.76
N VAL A 484 -35.83 12.93 -24.05
CA VAL A 484 -35.55 14.34 -23.72
C VAL A 484 -35.40 14.48 -22.21
N LEU A 485 -34.25 14.99 -21.76
CA LEU A 485 -33.92 15.13 -20.34
C LEU A 485 -33.46 16.55 -20.00
N SER A 486 -34.06 17.17 -18.99
CA SER A 486 -33.51 18.42 -18.41
C SER A 486 -32.31 18.18 -17.47
N GLY A 487 -31.97 16.91 -17.22
CA GLY A 487 -30.93 16.50 -16.27
C GLY A 487 -29.71 15.83 -16.89
N SER A 488 -28.70 15.61 -16.05
CA SER A 488 -27.49 14.86 -16.39
C SER A 488 -27.67 13.34 -16.27
N VAL A 489 -26.81 12.58 -16.96
CA VAL A 489 -26.68 11.12 -16.80
C VAL A 489 -25.41 10.82 -16.00
N ARG A 490 -25.55 10.04 -14.91
CA ARG A 490 -24.43 9.69 -14.02
C ARG A 490 -24.41 8.19 -13.71
N ALA A 491 -23.34 7.51 -14.13
CA ALA A 491 -23.13 6.08 -13.97
C ALA A 491 -21.85 5.76 -13.16
N GLN A 492 -21.91 4.72 -12.32
CA GLN A 492 -20.76 4.15 -11.62
C GLN A 492 -20.79 2.62 -11.77
N VAL A 493 -19.80 2.02 -12.44
CA VAL A 493 -19.79 0.60 -12.85
C VAL A 493 -18.51 -0.11 -12.39
N CYS A 494 -18.63 -1.20 -11.62
CA CYS A 494 -17.47 -1.72 -10.87
C CYS A 494 -16.79 -2.99 -11.46
N ARG A 495 -17.38 -3.70 -12.42
CA ARG A 495 -16.98 -5.07 -12.85
C ARG A 495 -17.28 -5.30 -14.35
N PRO A 496 -16.63 -6.29 -15.01
CA PRO A 496 -16.48 -6.32 -16.47
C PRO A 496 -17.77 -6.53 -17.27
N MET A 497 -17.75 -6.24 -18.58
CA MET A 497 -18.88 -6.24 -19.51
C MET A 497 -20.03 -5.28 -19.12
N SER A 498 -19.92 -4.04 -19.58
CA SER A 498 -21.02 -3.08 -19.55
C SER A 498 -21.06 -2.18 -20.78
N VAL A 499 -22.26 -2.01 -21.35
CA VAL A 499 -22.53 -1.02 -22.41
C VAL A 499 -23.31 0.15 -21.81
N LEU A 500 -22.81 1.37 -22.00
CA LEU A 500 -23.48 2.62 -21.67
C LEU A 500 -23.71 3.41 -22.96
N GLY A 501 -24.96 3.47 -23.41
CA GLY A 501 -25.36 4.13 -24.65
C GLY A 501 -26.27 5.34 -24.41
N VAL A 502 -25.96 6.46 -25.04
CA VAL A 502 -26.90 7.59 -25.21
C VAL A 502 -27.08 7.83 -26.71
N MET A 503 -28.29 7.63 -27.22
CA MET A 503 -28.59 7.64 -28.65
C MET A 503 -29.80 8.52 -28.98
N ASN A 504 -29.74 9.30 -30.06
CA ASN A 504 -30.87 10.11 -30.58
C ASN A 504 -31.59 10.92 -29.48
N SER A 505 -30.85 11.57 -28.57
CA SER A 505 -31.41 12.13 -27.33
C SER A 505 -30.89 13.55 -27.05
N VAL A 506 -31.74 14.37 -26.43
CA VAL A 506 -31.44 15.78 -26.10
C VAL A 506 -31.33 15.92 -24.58
N LEU A 507 -30.20 16.49 -24.11
CA LEU A 507 -29.89 16.63 -22.69
C LEU A 507 -29.40 18.03 -22.36
N SER A 508 -30.08 18.76 -21.47
CA SER A 508 -29.54 20.03 -20.92
C SER A 508 -28.54 19.78 -19.76
N GLY A 509 -27.68 18.78 -19.90
CA GLY A 509 -26.80 18.30 -18.83
C GLY A 509 -25.64 17.43 -19.33
N SER A 510 -24.71 17.13 -18.42
CA SER A 510 -23.50 16.35 -18.70
C SER A 510 -23.71 14.82 -18.61
N VAL A 511 -22.82 14.07 -19.26
CA VAL A 511 -22.72 12.61 -19.15
C VAL A 511 -21.46 12.25 -18.36
N SER A 512 -21.62 11.47 -17.29
CA SER A 512 -20.52 11.17 -16.36
C SER A 512 -20.47 9.68 -15.97
N ALA A 513 -19.32 9.04 -16.15
CA ALA A 513 -19.10 7.61 -15.93
C ALA A 513 -17.81 7.32 -15.15
N LYS A 514 -17.88 6.45 -14.14
CA LYS A 514 -16.71 5.82 -13.50
C LYS A 514 -16.77 4.30 -13.68
N VAL A 515 -15.74 3.69 -14.27
CA VAL A 515 -15.68 2.27 -14.65
C VAL A 515 -14.39 1.60 -14.14
N CYS A 516 -14.50 0.49 -13.41
CA CYS A 516 -13.36 -0.02 -12.62
C CYS A 516 -12.62 -1.25 -13.18
N ARG A 517 -13.16 -1.96 -14.19
CA ARG A 517 -12.72 -3.32 -14.60
C ARG A 517 -12.99 -3.57 -16.11
N PRO A 518 -12.36 -4.59 -16.75
CA PRO A 518 -12.15 -4.63 -18.20
C PRO A 518 -13.40 -4.89 -19.05
N MET A 519 -13.32 -4.63 -20.35
CA MET A 519 -14.43 -4.69 -21.32
C MET A 519 -15.63 -3.80 -20.93
N SER A 520 -15.52 -2.51 -21.26
CA SER A 520 -16.65 -1.57 -21.19
C SER A 520 -16.71 -0.67 -22.42
N VAL A 521 -17.91 -0.47 -22.95
CA VAL A 521 -18.18 0.41 -24.10
C VAL A 521 -19.06 1.57 -23.65
N LEU A 522 -18.59 2.79 -23.83
CA LEU A 522 -19.36 4.03 -23.62
C LEU A 522 -19.50 4.73 -24.96
N VAL A 523 -20.73 4.82 -25.47
CA VAL A 523 -21.04 5.47 -26.75
C VAL A 523 -22.08 6.57 -26.55
N VAL A 524 -21.79 7.75 -27.09
CA VAL A 524 -22.73 8.86 -27.28
C VAL A 524 -22.87 9.08 -28.78
N MET A 525 -24.09 8.95 -29.32
CA MET A 525 -24.35 9.01 -30.76
C MET A 525 -25.61 9.82 -31.08
N ASN A 526 -25.55 10.67 -32.11
CA ASN A 526 -26.69 11.50 -32.55
C ASN A 526 -27.33 12.30 -31.38
N ALA A 527 -26.52 12.84 -30.47
CA ALA A 527 -26.99 13.48 -29.25
C ALA A 527 -26.66 14.98 -29.20
N VAL A 528 -27.54 15.75 -28.57
CA VAL A 528 -27.35 17.20 -28.33
C VAL A 528 -27.24 17.42 -26.84
N LEU A 529 -26.09 17.93 -26.38
CA LEU A 529 -25.77 18.11 -24.96
C LEU A 529 -25.32 19.54 -24.66
N SER A 530 -25.96 20.21 -23.70
CA SER A 530 -25.47 21.49 -23.16
C SER A 530 -24.36 21.31 -22.11
N GLY A 531 -23.59 20.23 -22.18
CA GLY A 531 -22.71 19.78 -21.10
C GLY A 531 -21.53 18.93 -21.57
N SER A 532 -20.62 18.64 -20.64
CA SER A 532 -19.40 17.85 -20.88
C SER A 532 -19.62 16.34 -20.77
N VAL A 533 -18.70 15.57 -21.37
CA VAL A 533 -18.58 14.11 -21.19
C VAL A 533 -17.35 13.82 -20.31
N ARG A 534 -17.53 13.04 -19.24
CA ARG A 534 -16.44 12.68 -18.31
C ARG A 534 -16.41 11.19 -17.98
N ALA A 535 -15.31 10.54 -18.31
CA ALA A 535 -15.04 9.13 -18.06
C ALA A 535 -13.80 8.91 -17.18
N GLN A 536 -13.86 7.90 -16.32
CA GLN A 536 -12.71 7.39 -15.55
C GLN A 536 -12.71 5.86 -15.64
N VAL A 537 -11.70 5.26 -16.25
CA VAL A 537 -11.59 3.83 -16.56
C VAL A 537 -10.29 3.27 -15.97
N CYS A 538 -10.34 2.13 -15.27
CA CYS A 538 -9.21 1.72 -14.40
C CYS A 538 -8.42 0.48 -14.86
N ARG A 539 -8.84 -0.23 -15.93
CA ARG A 539 -8.33 -1.57 -16.34
C ARG A 539 -8.55 -1.83 -17.85
N PRO A 540 -7.85 -2.80 -18.47
CA PRO A 540 -7.68 -2.92 -19.94
C PRO A 540 -8.96 -3.25 -20.74
N MET A 541 -8.91 -3.05 -22.06
CA MET A 541 -10.02 -3.14 -23.01
C MET A 541 -11.22 -2.25 -22.67
N SER A 542 -11.21 -1.02 -23.15
CA SER A 542 -12.38 -0.14 -23.12
C SER A 542 -12.46 0.75 -24.36
N VAL A 543 -13.67 0.94 -24.90
CA VAL A 543 -13.94 1.86 -26.00
C VAL A 543 -14.80 3.01 -25.51
N LEU A 544 -14.36 4.24 -25.78
CA LEU A 544 -15.11 5.47 -25.55
C LEU A 544 -15.33 6.17 -26.90
N GLY A 545 -16.58 6.21 -27.37
CA GLY A 545 -16.97 6.79 -28.64
C GLY A 545 -17.92 7.98 -28.47
N VAL A 546 -17.64 9.09 -29.16
CA VAL A 546 -18.58 10.20 -29.35
C VAL A 546 -18.74 10.42 -30.86
N MET A 547 -19.95 10.24 -31.37
CA MET A 547 -20.23 10.22 -32.82
C MET A 547 -21.43 11.11 -33.18
N ASN A 548 -21.36 11.85 -34.29
CA ASN A 548 -22.48 12.63 -34.85
C ASN A 548 -23.20 13.53 -33.81
N SER A 549 -22.47 14.14 -32.87
CA SER A 549 -23.07 14.76 -31.66
C SER A 549 -22.61 16.20 -31.45
N VAL A 550 -23.49 17.04 -30.90
CA VAL A 550 -23.24 18.46 -30.61
C VAL A 550 -23.13 18.67 -29.10
N LEU A 551 -22.03 19.24 -28.65
CA LEU A 551 -21.71 19.42 -27.24
C LEU A 551 -21.20 20.84 -26.94
N SER A 552 -21.88 21.57 -26.06
CA SER A 552 -21.37 22.86 -25.56
C SER A 552 -20.35 22.71 -24.41
N GLY A 553 -19.54 21.66 -24.44
CA GLY A 553 -18.66 21.26 -23.34
C GLY A 553 -17.51 20.34 -23.75
N SER A 554 -16.59 20.10 -22.82
CA SER A 554 -15.38 19.31 -23.04
C SER A 554 -15.59 17.79 -22.92
N VAL A 555 -14.69 17.01 -23.54
CA VAL A 555 -14.57 15.56 -23.35
C VAL A 555 -13.36 15.28 -22.47
N SER A 556 -13.53 14.46 -21.43
CA SER A 556 -12.47 14.18 -20.45
C SER A 556 -12.42 12.71 -20.06
N ALA A 557 -11.26 12.08 -20.19
CA ALA A 557 -11.02 10.67 -19.92
C ALA A 557 -9.75 10.46 -19.07
N LYS A 558 -9.84 9.64 -18.03
CA LYS A 558 -8.67 9.05 -17.36
C LYS A 558 -8.72 7.53 -17.55
N VAL A 559 -7.65 6.92 -18.05
CA VAL A 559 -7.57 5.50 -18.39
C VAL A 559 -6.29 4.88 -17.81
N CYS A 560 -6.41 3.81 -17.04
CA CYS A 560 -5.26 3.12 -16.45
C CYS A 560 -5.08 1.71 -17.03
N ARG A 561 -3.87 1.42 -17.54
CA ARG A 561 -3.39 0.13 -18.08
C ARG A 561 -3.83 -0.14 -19.55
N PRO A 562 -3.12 -0.99 -20.31
CA PRO A 562 -3.07 -0.91 -21.78
C PRO A 562 -4.28 -1.53 -22.50
N MET A 563 -4.36 -1.31 -23.81
CA MET A 563 -5.49 -1.54 -24.71
C MET A 563 -6.75 -0.73 -24.33
N SER A 564 -6.81 0.51 -24.80
CA SER A 564 -8.03 1.33 -24.79
C SER A 564 -8.10 2.21 -26.04
N VAL A 565 -9.31 2.41 -26.55
CA VAL A 565 -9.55 3.25 -27.74
C VAL A 565 -10.51 4.39 -27.40
N LEU A 566 -10.10 5.62 -27.70
CA LEU A 566 -10.94 6.82 -27.60
C LEU A 566 -11.18 7.37 -29.01
N VAL A 567 -12.44 7.42 -29.44
CA VAL A 567 -12.87 7.89 -30.76
C VAL A 567 -13.81 9.08 -30.61
N VAL A 568 -13.52 10.16 -31.34
CA VAL A 568 -14.45 11.30 -31.54
C VAL A 568 -14.60 11.53 -33.04
N MET A 569 -15.83 11.42 -33.56
CA MET A 569 -16.10 11.47 -35.00
C MET A 569 -17.35 12.31 -35.30
N ASN A 570 -17.30 13.15 -36.34
CA ASN A 570 -18.44 13.97 -36.78
C ASN A 570 -19.08 14.80 -35.65
N ALA A 571 -18.29 15.29 -34.68
CA ALA A 571 -18.79 15.97 -33.49
C ALA A 571 -18.50 17.48 -33.51
N VAL A 572 -19.40 18.28 -32.94
CA VAL A 572 -19.22 19.74 -32.78
C VAL A 572 -19.08 20.05 -31.29
N LEU A 573 -17.93 20.62 -30.89
CA LEU A 573 -17.47 20.73 -29.50
C LEU A 573 -17.00 22.14 -29.19
N SER A 574 -17.71 22.86 -28.31
CA SER A 574 -17.26 24.18 -27.81
C SER A 574 -16.24 24.06 -26.66
N GLY A 575 -15.43 23.00 -26.64
CA GLY A 575 -14.55 22.65 -25.53
C GLY A 575 -13.39 21.73 -25.91
N SER A 576 -12.49 21.49 -24.96
CA SER A 576 -11.26 20.70 -25.12
C SER A 576 -11.46 19.19 -24.96
N VAL A 577 -10.50 18.40 -25.46
CA VAL A 577 -10.43 16.93 -25.26
C VAL A 577 -9.21 16.60 -24.40
N ARG A 578 -9.43 15.99 -23.22
CA ARG A 578 -8.34 15.70 -22.26
C ARG A 578 -8.28 14.22 -21.88
N ALA A 579 -7.19 13.56 -22.23
CA ALA A 579 -6.87 12.19 -21.86
C ALA A 579 -5.75 12.12 -20.80
N GLN A 580 -5.74 11.06 -19.99
CA GLN A 580 -4.62 10.66 -19.13
C GLN A 580 -4.53 9.13 -19.18
N VAL A 581 -3.38 8.57 -19.54
CA VAL A 581 -3.16 7.15 -19.86
C VAL A 581 -2.09 6.55 -18.93
N CYS A 582 -2.07 5.22 -18.76
CA CYS A 582 -0.96 4.52 -18.12
C CYS A 582 -0.51 3.30 -18.94
N ARG A 583 0.77 3.28 -19.37
CA ARG A 583 1.44 2.27 -20.22
C ARG A 583 1.00 2.25 -21.71
N PRO A 584 1.80 1.68 -22.65
CA PRO A 584 1.99 2.31 -23.98
C PRO A 584 1.09 1.85 -25.14
N MET A 585 0.17 0.90 -24.96
CA MET A 585 -0.77 0.52 -26.04
C MET A 585 -2.15 1.16 -25.84
N SER A 586 -2.41 2.33 -26.43
CA SER A 586 -3.74 2.95 -26.43
C SER A 586 -3.89 3.93 -27.59
N VAL A 587 -5.02 3.91 -28.29
CA VAL A 587 -5.24 4.70 -29.51
C VAL A 587 -6.24 5.82 -29.26
N LEU A 588 -5.90 7.03 -29.71
CA LEU A 588 -6.77 8.21 -29.73
C LEU A 588 -7.04 8.60 -31.17
N VAL A 589 -8.31 8.64 -31.57
CA VAL A 589 -8.76 9.04 -32.91
C VAL A 589 -9.72 10.22 -32.78
N VAL A 590 -9.44 11.31 -33.49
CA VAL A 590 -10.37 12.43 -33.67
C VAL A 590 -10.45 12.71 -35.17
N MET A 591 -11.64 12.62 -35.74
CA MET A 591 -11.88 12.83 -37.18
C MET A 591 -13.15 13.65 -37.43
N ASN A 592 -13.15 14.42 -38.53
CA ASN A 592 -14.32 15.16 -39.04
C ASN A 592 -15.08 16.00 -37.97
N SER A 593 -14.37 16.50 -36.95
CA SER A 593 -14.99 17.11 -35.77
C SER A 593 -14.52 18.56 -35.60
N VAL A 594 -15.44 19.46 -35.29
CA VAL A 594 -15.19 20.90 -35.11
C VAL A 594 -15.00 21.19 -33.63
N LEU A 595 -13.84 21.75 -33.25
CA LEU A 595 -13.46 22.02 -31.87
C LEU A 595 -13.03 23.48 -31.69
N SER A 596 -13.47 24.13 -30.61
CA SER A 596 -12.92 25.42 -30.16
C SER A 596 -11.83 25.29 -29.08
N GLY A 597 -11.49 24.06 -28.66
CA GLY A 597 -10.54 23.79 -27.58
C GLY A 597 -9.50 22.73 -27.93
N SER A 598 -8.38 22.74 -27.18
CA SER A 598 -7.20 21.91 -27.45
C SER A 598 -7.31 20.44 -27.00
N VAL A 599 -6.42 19.60 -27.51
CA VAL A 599 -6.26 18.18 -27.16
C VAL A 599 -5.02 17.98 -26.25
N ARG A 600 -5.08 17.09 -25.26
CA ARG A 600 -3.94 16.84 -24.33
C ARG A 600 -3.92 15.39 -23.79
N ALA A 601 -2.75 14.76 -23.70
CA ALA A 601 -2.53 13.37 -23.24
C ALA A 601 -1.25 13.22 -22.36
N GLN A 602 -1.09 12.12 -21.62
CA GLN A 602 0.02 11.83 -20.68
C GLN A 602 0.11 10.32 -20.39
N VAL A 603 1.30 9.73 -20.11
CA VAL A 603 1.51 8.27 -19.92
C VAL A 603 2.39 7.92 -18.69
N CYS A 604 2.05 6.87 -17.94
CA CYS A 604 2.80 6.38 -16.74
C CYS A 604 3.51 5.00 -16.91
N ARG A 605 4.53 4.72 -16.07
CA ARG A 605 5.56 3.65 -16.18
C ARG A 605 5.25 2.30 -15.44
N PRO A 606 6.17 1.31 -15.44
CA PRO A 606 6.15 0.10 -14.60
C PRO A 606 6.15 0.35 -13.07
N MET A 607 6.01 -0.72 -12.28
CA MET A 607 5.91 -0.72 -10.81
C MET A 607 7.03 -1.61 -10.26
N SER A 608 7.83 -1.10 -9.32
CA SER A 608 9.05 -1.77 -8.82
C SER A 608 8.75 -2.82 -7.75
N VAL A 609 9.64 -3.83 -7.64
CA VAL A 609 9.48 -4.99 -6.75
C VAL A 609 9.48 -4.60 -5.26
N LEU A 610 10.32 -3.64 -4.89
CA LEU A 610 10.31 -3.02 -3.56
C LEU A 610 8.95 -2.39 -3.21
N GLY A 611 8.20 -1.87 -4.19
CA GLY A 611 6.81 -1.41 -3.99
C GLY A 611 5.82 -2.54 -3.67
N VAL A 612 6.17 -3.80 -3.92
CA VAL A 612 5.36 -4.98 -3.55
C VAL A 612 5.82 -5.55 -2.20
N MET A 613 7.13 -5.55 -1.92
CA MET A 613 7.65 -5.81 -0.56
C MET A 613 7.06 -4.82 0.46
N ASN A 614 6.88 -3.56 0.04
CA ASN A 614 6.16 -2.54 0.79
C ASN A 614 4.71 -2.97 1.11
N SER A 615 3.99 -3.52 0.14
CA SER A 615 2.62 -4.02 0.33
C SER A 615 2.49 -5.29 1.19
N VAL A 616 3.61 -5.94 1.54
CA VAL A 616 3.67 -7.10 2.45
C VAL A 616 4.04 -6.69 3.87
N LEU A 617 4.91 -5.69 4.04
CA LEU A 617 5.23 -5.12 5.36
C LEU A 617 4.19 -4.09 5.84
N SER A 618 3.42 -3.51 4.93
CA SER A 618 2.48 -2.44 5.27
C SER A 618 1.39 -2.87 6.25
N GLY A 619 1.16 -2.04 7.27
CA GLY A 619 0.18 -2.28 8.34
C GLY A 619 0.44 -3.51 9.20
N SER A 620 1.61 -4.16 9.10
CA SER A 620 1.87 -5.46 9.73
C SER A 620 3.16 -5.47 10.56
N VAL A 621 3.03 -5.10 11.84
CA VAL A 621 4.14 -5.11 12.81
C VAL A 621 4.81 -6.48 12.85
N SER A 622 4.03 -7.57 12.97
CA SER A 622 4.57 -8.94 13.00
C SER A 622 5.22 -9.42 11.69
N ALA A 623 4.97 -8.77 10.54
CA ALA A 623 5.75 -9.03 9.33
C ALA A 623 7.13 -8.36 9.39
N LYS A 624 7.19 -7.10 9.88
CA LYS A 624 8.45 -6.36 10.10
C LYS A 624 9.34 -7.06 11.13
N GLU A 625 8.77 -7.50 12.25
CA GLU A 625 9.49 -8.25 13.29
C GLU A 625 10.10 -9.55 12.75
N ARG A 626 9.31 -10.36 12.01
CA ARG A 626 9.83 -11.60 11.40
C ARG A 626 10.88 -11.34 10.34
N PHE A 627 10.74 -10.27 9.54
CA PHE A 627 11.76 -9.88 8.58
C PHE A 627 13.05 -9.45 9.28
N HIS A 628 12.96 -8.65 10.34
CA HIS A 628 14.10 -8.24 11.16
C HIS A 628 14.80 -9.43 11.84
N LEU A 629 14.03 -10.36 12.41
CA LEU A 629 14.55 -11.53 13.12
C LEU A 629 15.15 -12.61 12.19
N ARG A 630 14.60 -12.81 10.99
CA ARG A 630 14.99 -13.93 10.10
C ARG A 630 15.89 -13.52 8.93
N VAL A 631 15.74 -12.31 8.40
CA VAL A 631 16.61 -11.77 7.32
C VAL A 631 17.56 -10.72 7.88
N GLY A 632 17.01 -9.72 8.58
CA GLY A 632 17.76 -8.59 9.13
C GLY A 632 18.09 -7.52 8.08
N TYR A 633 17.80 -6.26 8.40
CA TYR A 633 18.05 -5.13 7.50
C TYR A 633 19.54 -4.95 7.15
N VAL A 634 20.46 -5.37 8.03
CA VAL A 634 21.91 -5.32 7.79
C VAL A 634 22.31 -6.27 6.66
N LYS A 635 21.95 -7.56 6.73
CA LYS A 635 22.23 -8.53 5.66
C LYS A 635 21.55 -8.15 4.34
N PHE A 636 20.36 -7.56 4.41
CA PHE A 636 19.67 -7.04 3.23
C PHE A 636 20.44 -5.89 2.57
N VAL A 637 21.07 -4.99 3.35
CA VAL A 637 21.97 -3.96 2.81
C VAL A 637 23.26 -4.54 2.25
N GLU A 638 23.87 -5.54 2.90
CA GLU A 638 25.07 -6.22 2.39
C GLU A 638 24.80 -6.86 1.02
N ALA A 639 23.65 -7.53 0.86
CA ALA A 639 23.17 -8.10 -0.39
C ALA A 639 22.65 -7.06 -1.43
N LEU A 640 22.51 -5.79 -1.05
CA LEU A 640 22.29 -4.67 -2.00
C LEU A 640 23.61 -3.97 -2.37
N LYS A 641 24.60 -3.93 -1.46
CA LYS A 641 25.94 -3.38 -1.70
C LYS A 641 26.76 -4.23 -2.66
N SER A 642 26.59 -5.55 -2.64
CA SER A 642 27.22 -6.47 -3.62
C SER A 642 26.83 -6.17 -5.07
N LEU A 643 25.69 -5.51 -5.30
CA LEU A 643 25.17 -5.19 -6.64
C LEU A 643 25.79 -3.92 -7.26
N GLY A 644 26.62 -3.18 -6.53
CA GLY A 644 27.27 -1.94 -6.95
C GLY A 644 26.54 -0.66 -6.55
N GLN A 645 26.73 0.43 -7.30
CA GLN A 645 26.11 1.73 -6.97
C GLN A 645 24.57 1.67 -7.06
N PRO A 646 23.83 2.23 -6.07
CA PRO A 646 22.38 2.27 -6.11
C PRO A 646 21.87 3.28 -7.14
N SER A 647 20.79 2.95 -7.84
CA SER A 647 20.06 3.91 -8.69
C SER A 647 19.07 4.74 -7.87
N ILE A 648 18.70 5.94 -8.34
CA ILE A 648 17.71 6.79 -7.66
C ILE A 648 16.34 6.11 -7.54
N ASP A 649 15.96 5.26 -8.49
CA ASP A 649 14.69 4.53 -8.44
C ASP A 649 14.75 3.33 -7.47
N LEU A 650 15.94 2.76 -7.23
CA LEU A 650 16.17 1.82 -6.11
C LEU A 650 16.03 2.56 -4.77
N LEU A 651 16.72 3.70 -4.58
CA LEU A 651 16.64 4.48 -3.34
C LEU A 651 15.21 4.96 -3.04
N LYS A 652 14.48 5.47 -4.03
CA LYS A 652 13.04 5.81 -3.89
C LYS A 652 12.20 4.60 -3.47
N ALA A 653 12.46 3.43 -4.04
CA ALA A 653 11.69 2.24 -3.72
C ALA A 653 12.05 1.64 -2.34
N VAL A 654 13.25 1.89 -1.82
CA VAL A 654 13.58 1.64 -0.40
C VAL A 654 12.95 2.72 0.50
N LEU A 655 12.89 3.99 0.08
CA LEU A 655 12.14 5.03 0.81
C LEU A 655 10.64 4.73 0.88
N ASN A 656 10.04 4.12 -0.15
CA ASN A 656 8.67 3.59 -0.07
C ASN A 656 8.51 2.64 1.14
N LEU A 657 9.52 1.80 1.41
CA LEU A 657 9.55 0.85 2.54
C LEU A 657 9.55 1.53 3.92
N VAL A 658 9.94 2.81 3.99
CA VAL A 658 9.93 3.64 5.21
C VAL A 658 8.54 4.22 5.48
N VAL A 659 7.81 4.57 4.42
CA VAL A 659 6.51 5.32 4.47
C VAL A 659 5.29 4.50 4.08
N GLU A 660 5.45 3.21 3.78
CA GLU A 660 4.40 2.26 3.38
C GLU A 660 3.54 2.62 2.15
N THR A 661 3.92 3.70 1.46
CA THR A 661 3.21 4.34 0.36
C THR A 661 4.17 4.68 -0.79
N GLU A 662 3.71 5.34 -1.84
CA GLU A 662 4.59 5.91 -2.88
C GLU A 662 5.27 7.18 -2.34
N PHE A 663 6.59 7.12 -2.13
CA PHE A 663 7.38 8.26 -1.65
C PHE A 663 7.34 9.42 -2.64
N ASP A 664 6.89 10.56 -2.14
CA ASP A 664 6.79 11.83 -2.84
C ASP A 664 7.18 12.93 -1.84
N GLY A 665 8.36 13.52 -2.02
CA GLY A 665 8.92 14.53 -1.11
C GLY A 665 8.08 15.79 -0.94
N THR A 666 7.04 16.00 -1.77
CA THR A 666 6.10 17.11 -1.61
C THR A 666 4.96 16.81 -0.63
N LYS A 667 4.74 15.55 -0.24
CA LYS A 667 3.62 15.15 0.63
C LYS A 667 4.00 15.13 2.11
N HIS A 668 2.97 15.17 2.96
CA HIS A 668 3.07 14.71 4.34
C HIS A 668 2.97 13.19 4.33
N LEU A 669 4.01 12.53 4.84
CA LEU A 669 4.20 11.08 4.82
C LEU A 669 4.64 10.67 6.22
N VAL A 670 4.00 9.62 6.75
CA VAL A 670 4.29 9.06 8.06
C VAL A 670 5.38 8.00 7.94
N VAL A 671 6.32 7.99 8.88
CA VAL A 671 7.33 6.93 8.99
C VAL A 671 6.75 5.76 9.77
N HIS A 672 6.48 4.67 9.06
CA HIS A 672 6.00 3.41 9.64
C HIS A 672 7.12 2.36 9.81
N ASN A 673 8.30 2.60 9.24
CA ASN A 673 9.46 1.71 9.34
C ASN A 673 10.77 2.51 9.48
N THR A 674 11.03 2.99 10.68
CA THR A 674 12.26 3.71 11.09
C THR A 674 13.53 2.92 10.82
N GLN A 675 13.50 1.59 11.01
CA GLN A 675 14.65 0.72 10.78
C GLN A 675 15.10 0.73 9.32
N ALA A 676 14.18 0.85 8.36
CA ALA A 676 14.53 1.04 6.94
C ALA A 676 15.12 2.44 6.63
N ALA A 677 14.83 3.46 7.44
CA ALA A 677 15.45 4.79 7.30
C ALA A 677 16.87 4.82 7.88
N ILE A 678 17.08 4.19 9.04
CA ILE A 678 18.41 3.98 9.64
C ILE A 678 19.30 3.17 8.69
N MET A 679 18.75 2.10 8.12
CA MET A 679 19.38 1.26 7.09
C MET A 679 19.86 2.07 5.86
N LEU A 680 19.03 3.01 5.36
CA LEU A 680 19.43 3.92 4.27
C LEU A 680 20.53 4.89 4.70
N LEU A 681 20.46 5.41 5.92
CA LEU A 681 21.45 6.32 6.47
C LEU A 681 22.83 5.65 6.63
N HIS A 682 22.89 4.41 7.11
CA HIS A 682 24.14 3.62 7.19
C HIS A 682 24.68 3.18 5.82
N TRP A 683 23.91 3.30 4.73
CA TRP A 683 24.40 3.09 3.35
C TRP A 683 25.01 4.36 2.75
N LEU A 684 24.60 5.55 3.21
CA LEU A 684 25.00 6.85 2.67
C LEU A 684 26.53 7.03 2.43
N PRO A 685 27.45 6.62 3.34
CA PRO A 685 28.89 6.80 3.14
C PRO A 685 29.46 5.99 1.97
N ASP A 686 28.84 4.86 1.62
CA ASP A 686 29.35 3.95 0.58
C ASP A 686 28.83 4.33 -0.82
N ILE A 687 27.94 5.33 -0.91
CA ILE A 687 27.40 5.84 -2.19
C ILE A 687 28.42 6.78 -2.83
N GLN A 688 29.13 6.31 -3.85
CA GLN A 688 30.16 7.08 -4.59
C GLN A 688 29.62 8.31 -5.34
N SER A 689 28.32 8.40 -5.60
CA SER A 689 27.70 9.55 -6.30
C SER A 689 27.28 10.66 -5.33
N HIS A 690 27.95 11.80 -5.41
CA HIS A 690 27.65 12.98 -4.58
C HIS A 690 26.19 13.48 -4.72
N ASP A 691 25.61 13.43 -5.92
CA ASP A 691 24.23 13.88 -6.15
C ASP A 691 23.22 12.95 -5.47
N LEU A 692 23.48 11.65 -5.46
CA LEU A 692 22.66 10.68 -4.73
C LEU A 692 22.84 10.81 -3.22
N GLN A 693 24.06 11.09 -2.72
CA GLN A 693 24.28 11.41 -1.31
C GLN A 693 23.46 12.64 -0.88
N MET A 694 23.55 13.75 -1.63
CA MET A 694 22.79 14.97 -1.36
C MET A 694 21.28 14.68 -1.37
N TRP A 695 20.76 14.09 -2.45
CA TRP A 695 19.33 13.81 -2.60
C TRP A 695 18.77 12.89 -1.50
N LEU A 696 19.53 11.85 -1.10
CA LEU A 696 19.11 10.94 -0.03
C LEU A 696 19.13 11.63 1.34
N SER A 697 20.16 12.45 1.63
CA SER A 697 20.24 13.21 2.90
C SER A 697 19.11 14.25 3.03
N GLU A 698 18.77 14.95 1.95
CA GLU A 698 17.64 15.90 1.91
C GLU A 698 16.28 15.18 2.00
N SER A 699 16.13 14.04 1.32
CA SER A 699 14.91 13.22 1.37
C SER A 699 14.67 12.62 2.76
N LEU A 700 15.71 12.13 3.45
CA LEU A 700 15.60 11.67 4.83
C LEU A 700 15.35 12.82 5.80
N GLY A 701 16.00 13.98 5.59
CA GLY A 701 15.80 15.19 6.39
C GLY A 701 14.35 15.70 6.36
N THR A 702 13.82 15.95 5.16
CA THR A 702 12.44 16.44 4.93
C THR A 702 11.35 15.48 5.40
N LEU A 703 11.65 14.18 5.46
CA LEU A 703 10.77 13.13 5.97
C LEU A 703 10.84 12.99 7.49
N CYS A 704 12.04 12.95 8.09
CA CYS A 704 12.22 12.72 9.52
C CYS A 704 11.97 13.97 10.38
N ALA A 705 12.15 15.18 9.85
CA ALA A 705 12.00 16.42 10.60
C ALA A 705 10.53 16.87 10.85
N LYS A 706 9.53 16.19 10.26
CA LYS A 706 8.10 16.48 10.49
C LYS A 706 7.68 16.02 11.89
N THR A 707 6.90 16.83 12.61
CA THR A 707 6.61 16.70 14.06
C THR A 707 6.29 15.28 14.52
N TYR A 708 5.31 14.62 13.88
CA TYR A 708 4.95 13.21 14.14
C TYR A 708 6.16 12.26 14.03
N ASN A 709 6.93 12.37 12.94
CA ASN A 709 8.02 11.45 12.64
C ASN A 709 9.22 11.62 13.59
N LYS A 710 9.43 12.83 14.14
CA LYS A 710 10.55 13.11 15.05
C LYS A 710 10.60 12.13 16.21
N MET A 711 9.48 11.89 16.90
CA MET A 711 9.46 11.06 18.11
C MET A 711 9.81 9.59 17.81
N ASN A 712 9.25 9.02 16.75
CA ASN A 712 9.57 7.66 16.30
C ASN A 712 11.06 7.55 15.91
N CYS A 713 11.59 8.51 15.14
CA CYS A 713 13.00 8.52 14.76
C CYS A 713 13.95 8.67 15.96
N CYS A 714 13.61 9.50 16.95
CA CYS A 714 14.41 9.65 18.18
C CYS A 714 14.42 8.35 18.99
N ARG A 715 13.24 7.76 19.25
CA ARG A 715 13.10 6.50 20.01
C ARG A 715 13.88 5.35 19.38
N ASP A 716 13.80 5.21 18.05
CA ASP A 716 14.31 4.04 17.35
C ASP A 716 15.81 4.15 16.99
N GLY A 717 16.52 5.19 17.49
CA GLY A 717 17.97 5.31 17.45
C GLY A 717 18.57 6.12 16.28
N MET A 718 17.75 6.91 15.57
CA MET A 718 18.19 7.67 14.39
C MET A 718 19.31 8.68 14.71
N ILE A 719 19.30 9.31 15.88
CA ILE A 719 20.35 10.26 16.30
C ILE A 719 21.71 9.55 16.42
N SER A 720 21.78 8.43 17.16
CA SER A 720 22.99 7.60 17.25
C SER A 720 23.48 7.12 15.87
N ALA A 721 22.58 6.83 14.93
CA ALA A 721 22.95 6.47 13.55
C ALA A 721 23.51 7.66 12.75
N ILE A 722 22.94 8.87 12.90
CA ILE A 722 23.50 10.09 12.28
C ILE A 722 24.92 10.36 12.81
N LEU A 723 25.13 10.23 14.12
CA LEU A 723 26.44 10.44 14.74
C LEU A 723 27.51 9.45 14.22
N GLN A 724 27.17 8.17 14.08
CA GLN A 724 28.03 7.14 13.45
C GLN A 724 28.37 7.43 11.98
N VAL A 725 27.48 8.12 11.26
CA VAL A 725 27.71 8.53 9.87
C VAL A 725 28.58 9.80 9.80
N LEU A 726 28.44 10.71 10.77
CA LEU A 726 29.30 11.90 10.90
C LEU A 726 30.74 11.56 11.32
N GLU A 727 30.95 10.49 12.09
CA GLU A 727 32.27 9.87 12.34
C GLU A 727 32.99 9.50 11.02
N ARG A 728 32.24 9.19 9.94
CA ARG A 728 32.76 8.88 8.60
C ARG A 728 32.71 10.06 7.62
N SER A 729 32.60 11.29 8.10
CA SER A 729 32.43 12.51 7.28
C SER A 729 33.45 12.70 6.15
N LYS A 730 34.67 12.14 6.26
CA LYS A 730 35.69 12.11 5.17
C LYS A 730 35.20 11.39 3.88
N GLN A 731 34.12 10.61 3.92
CA GLN A 731 33.52 9.88 2.78
C GLN A 731 32.26 10.56 2.20
N ILE A 732 31.82 11.70 2.77
CA ILE A 732 30.50 12.28 2.51
C ILE A 732 30.64 13.71 1.98
N ASN A 733 29.84 14.06 0.97
CA ASN A 733 29.81 15.41 0.42
C ASN A 733 29.48 16.46 1.50
N THR A 734 30.18 17.60 1.49
CA THR A 734 30.05 18.66 2.49
C THR A 734 28.62 19.21 2.63
N LYS A 735 27.84 19.23 1.54
CA LYS A 735 26.42 19.61 1.56
C LYS A 735 25.54 18.54 2.20
N ALA A 736 25.80 17.26 1.92
CA ALA A 736 25.09 16.14 2.54
C ALA A 736 25.34 16.07 4.05
N VAL A 737 26.59 16.28 4.50
CA VAL A 737 26.91 16.48 5.94
C VAL A 737 26.12 17.66 6.52
N GLY A 738 25.99 18.77 5.76
CA GLY A 738 25.16 19.90 6.15
C GLY A 738 23.69 19.56 6.39
N TYR A 739 23.08 18.73 5.53
CA TYR A 739 21.70 18.24 5.72
C TYR A 739 21.59 17.28 6.92
N LEU A 740 22.57 16.38 7.12
CA LEU A 740 22.62 15.50 8.29
C LEU A 740 22.69 16.27 9.61
N ILE A 741 23.50 17.33 9.68
CA ILE A 741 23.59 18.18 10.89
C ILE A 741 22.27 18.94 11.11
N GLY A 742 21.59 19.39 10.05
CA GLY A 742 20.26 20.00 10.16
C GLY A 742 19.19 19.01 10.65
N LEU A 743 19.27 17.73 10.25
CA LEU A 743 18.39 16.68 10.77
C LEU A 743 18.73 16.33 12.24
N LEU A 744 20.01 16.25 12.58
CA LEU A 744 20.48 16.07 13.96
C LEU A 744 19.96 17.18 14.88
N GLU A 745 20.04 18.44 14.44
CA GLU A 745 19.44 19.61 15.09
C GLU A 745 17.93 19.42 15.28
N CYS A 746 17.17 19.14 14.21
CA CYS A 746 15.71 18.98 14.26
C CYS A 746 15.20 17.84 15.16
N LEU A 747 15.98 16.77 15.31
CA LEU A 747 15.69 15.63 16.17
C LEU A 747 16.19 15.86 17.62
N GLY A 748 17.39 16.42 17.80
CA GLY A 748 17.96 16.68 19.12
C GLY A 748 17.16 17.68 19.95
N THR A 749 16.51 18.67 19.33
CA THR A 749 15.56 19.57 20.02
C THR A 749 14.31 18.84 20.51
N GLN A 750 13.93 17.73 19.88
CA GLN A 750 12.83 16.88 20.36
C GLN A 750 13.29 16.03 21.56
N SER A 751 14.42 15.33 21.44
CA SER A 751 15.02 14.50 22.49
C SER A 751 16.45 14.08 22.11
N ILE A 752 17.37 14.06 23.09
CA ILE A 752 18.72 13.47 22.90
C ILE A 752 19.13 12.65 24.13
N THR A 753 19.66 11.43 23.95
CA THR A 753 20.09 10.59 25.09
C THR A 753 21.49 10.96 25.59
N ALA A 754 21.84 10.57 26.82
CA ALA A 754 23.17 10.83 27.39
C ALA A 754 24.31 10.15 26.62
N THR A 755 24.06 8.99 26.00
CA THR A 755 25.00 8.30 25.12
C THR A 755 25.20 9.04 23.79
N GLU A 756 24.14 9.62 23.23
CA GLU A 756 24.20 10.41 22.00
C GLU A 756 24.84 11.79 22.23
N LEU A 757 24.48 12.49 23.31
CA LEU A 757 25.13 13.75 23.69
C LEU A 757 26.63 13.54 23.96
N LYS A 758 27.02 12.40 24.58
CA LYS A 758 28.45 12.06 24.74
C LYS A 758 29.16 11.87 23.40
N LYS A 759 28.53 11.19 22.42
CA LYS A 759 29.07 11.04 21.05
C LYS A 759 29.17 12.38 20.30
N LEU A 760 28.16 13.24 20.43
CA LEU A 760 28.16 14.58 19.85
C LEU A 760 29.28 15.45 20.44
N ILE A 761 29.50 15.37 21.76
CA ILE A 761 30.61 16.07 22.43
C ILE A 761 31.98 15.49 22.03
N SER A 762 32.11 14.19 21.70
CA SER A 762 33.37 13.68 21.12
C SER A 762 33.63 14.19 19.71
N LEU A 763 32.60 14.36 18.87
CA LEU A 763 32.74 14.94 17.52
C LEU A 763 33.13 16.44 17.52
N LEU A 764 33.06 17.11 18.68
CA LEU A 764 33.51 18.49 18.89
C LEU A 764 34.95 18.60 19.43
N ARG A 765 35.58 17.49 19.82
CA ARG A 765 36.97 17.47 20.29
C ARG A 765 37.93 17.47 19.11
N LEU A 766 39.22 17.67 19.42
CA LEU A 766 40.29 17.39 18.49
C LEU A 766 40.48 15.87 18.35
N ASP A 767 40.74 15.41 17.13
CA ASP A 767 41.10 14.02 16.82
C ASP A 767 42.48 13.65 17.41
N GLU A 768 42.88 12.37 17.34
CA GLU A 768 44.21 11.90 17.78
C GLU A 768 45.38 12.59 17.03
N GLU A 769 45.12 13.18 15.85
CA GLU A 769 46.04 13.98 15.05
C GLU A 769 46.10 15.47 15.46
N GLU A 770 45.47 15.85 16.59
CA GLU A 770 45.17 17.24 17.02
C GLU A 770 44.29 18.07 16.05
N ASN A 771 43.82 17.48 14.95
CA ASN A 771 42.93 18.13 13.98
C ASN A 771 41.54 18.43 14.57
N GLN A 772 40.99 19.64 14.32
CA GLN A 772 39.59 19.96 14.66
C GLN A 772 38.64 19.52 13.54
N ASN A 773 37.52 18.90 13.90
CA ASN A 773 36.45 18.57 12.96
C ASN A 773 35.99 19.83 12.17
N PRO A 774 36.01 19.83 10.82
CA PRO A 774 35.62 20.98 9.99
C PRO A 774 34.20 21.52 10.26
N TYR A 775 33.33 20.71 10.84
CA TYR A 775 31.94 21.08 11.15
C TYR A 775 31.73 21.51 12.62
N CYS A 776 32.80 21.65 13.42
CA CYS A 776 32.73 21.95 14.85
C CYS A 776 31.86 23.16 15.19
N SER A 777 32.00 24.29 14.47
CA SER A 777 31.16 25.48 14.67
C SER A 777 29.67 25.22 14.37
N ARG A 778 29.37 24.43 13.33
CA ARG A 778 28.00 24.05 12.96
C ARG A 778 27.37 23.06 13.94
N LEU A 779 28.16 22.13 14.49
CA LEU A 779 27.74 21.19 15.53
C LEU A 779 27.53 21.90 16.89
N MET A 780 28.40 22.85 17.24
CA MET A 780 28.24 23.70 18.43
C MET A 780 26.98 24.57 18.30
N ARG A 781 26.71 25.12 17.10
CA ARG A 781 25.45 25.80 16.80
C ARG A 781 24.24 24.88 16.92
N ALA A 782 24.30 23.65 16.42
CA ALA A 782 23.22 22.67 16.58
C ALA A 782 22.95 22.37 18.07
N MET A 783 23.97 22.24 18.91
CA MET A 783 23.78 22.15 20.37
C MET A 783 23.19 23.43 20.97
N SER A 784 23.62 24.61 20.48
CA SER A 784 23.09 25.91 20.89
C SER A 784 21.60 26.04 20.57
N THR A 785 21.12 25.52 19.43
CA THR A 785 19.70 25.55 19.05
C THR A 785 18.87 24.43 19.70
N MET A 786 19.43 23.25 19.95
CA MET A 786 18.80 22.24 20.83
C MET A 786 18.48 22.84 22.21
N ALA A 787 19.43 23.59 22.78
CA ALA A 787 19.29 24.21 24.10
C ALA A 787 18.38 25.45 24.14
N ARG A 788 17.85 25.93 23.00
CA ARG A 788 16.93 27.09 23.00
C ARG A 788 15.54 26.77 23.50
N ARG A 789 15.09 25.51 23.35
CA ARG A 789 13.76 25.04 23.75
C ARG A 789 13.43 25.48 25.17
N GLU A 790 12.28 26.10 25.38
CA GLU A 790 11.81 26.50 26.70
C GLU A 790 11.07 25.34 27.38
N GLY A 791 11.21 25.21 28.70
CA GLY A 791 10.62 24.10 29.47
C GLY A 791 9.08 24.03 29.42
N ASN A 792 8.43 25.08 28.91
CA ASN A 792 6.98 25.19 28.79
C ASN A 792 6.48 24.96 27.34
N GLU A 793 7.37 24.84 26.33
CA GLU A 793 6.98 24.60 24.92
C GLU A 793 6.43 23.18 24.67
N GLY A 794 6.54 22.27 25.63
CA GLY A 794 5.87 20.98 25.53
C GLY A 794 6.21 19.97 26.61
N ALA A 795 5.34 18.95 26.73
CA ALA A 795 5.52 17.85 27.68
C ALA A 795 6.76 17.02 27.35
N LEU A 796 7.60 16.76 28.36
CA LEU A 796 8.74 15.85 28.27
C LEU A 796 8.28 14.38 28.34
N HIS A 797 7.20 14.12 29.08
CA HIS A 797 6.60 12.79 29.26
C HIS A 797 5.15 12.86 28.80
N PHE A 798 4.75 12.04 27.82
CA PHE A 798 3.40 12.06 27.27
C PHE A 798 2.94 10.69 26.76
N LEU A 799 1.63 10.51 26.66
CA LEU A 799 0.99 9.37 26.02
C LEU A 799 0.71 9.74 24.55
N SER A 800 1.22 8.94 23.63
CA SER A 800 1.03 9.06 22.18
C SER A 800 -0.11 8.14 21.75
N LEU A 801 -1.20 8.72 21.26
CA LEU A 801 -2.44 8.01 20.92
C LEU A 801 -2.75 8.22 19.43
N GLN A 802 -2.29 7.27 18.60
CA GLN A 802 -2.14 7.44 17.16
C GLN A 802 -2.77 6.32 16.32
N GLU A 803 -2.84 5.09 16.82
CA GLU A 803 -3.57 4.01 16.16
C GLU A 803 -5.07 4.05 16.47
N HIS A 804 -5.89 3.41 15.63
CA HIS A 804 -7.37 3.44 15.71
C HIS A 804 -7.94 3.08 17.11
N ASN A 805 -7.23 2.24 17.87
CA ASN A 805 -7.69 1.73 19.17
C ASN A 805 -6.96 2.37 20.38
N ASP A 806 -6.05 3.31 20.16
CA ASP A 806 -5.21 3.85 21.23
C ASP A 806 -6.03 4.67 22.24
N CYS A 807 -5.95 4.30 23.53
CA CYS A 807 -6.59 4.99 24.64
C CYS A 807 -5.97 4.66 26.00
N VAL A 808 -6.28 5.51 26.98
CA VAL A 808 -6.27 5.10 28.38
C VAL A 808 -7.70 4.67 28.73
N SER A 809 -7.90 3.37 28.94
CA SER A 809 -9.18 2.82 29.40
C SER A 809 -9.13 2.64 30.93
N LEU A 810 -10.07 3.26 31.64
CA LEU A 810 -10.12 3.21 33.08
C LEU A 810 -10.85 1.92 33.53
N PRO A 811 -10.37 1.23 34.57
CA PRO A 811 -11.06 0.05 35.09
C PRO A 811 -12.44 0.41 35.65
N ALA A 812 -13.34 -0.57 35.72
CA ALA A 812 -14.70 -0.44 36.27
C ALA A 812 -14.77 -0.23 37.81
N GLY A 813 -13.74 0.42 38.40
CA GLY A 813 -13.63 0.74 39.82
C GLY A 813 -14.50 1.92 40.25
N ILE A 814 -14.79 2.87 39.34
CA ILE A 814 -15.63 4.06 39.62
C ILE A 814 -17.11 3.66 39.70
N LYS A 815 -17.49 3.03 40.82
CA LYS A 815 -18.84 2.49 41.06
C LYS A 815 -19.88 3.56 41.41
N LYS A 816 -19.43 4.76 41.80
CA LYS A 816 -20.28 5.92 42.12
C LYS A 816 -19.43 7.19 42.01
N TRP A 817 -19.96 8.24 41.39
CA TRP A 817 -19.26 9.53 41.36
C TRP A 817 -19.27 10.19 42.76
N PRO A 818 -18.14 10.67 43.29
CA PRO A 818 -18.06 11.13 44.68
C PRO A 818 -18.55 12.56 44.92
N GLY A 819 -18.62 13.41 43.89
CA GLY A 819 -18.92 14.85 44.03
C GLY A 819 -20.11 15.33 43.21
N VAL A 820 -20.17 16.65 42.96
CA VAL A 820 -21.31 17.33 42.29
C VAL A 820 -20.93 18.07 41.00
N ALA A 821 -19.66 17.97 40.59
CA ALA A 821 -19.16 18.54 39.35
C ALA A 821 -18.31 17.49 38.62
N PHE A 822 -17.94 17.81 37.38
CA PHE A 822 -16.94 17.10 36.60
C PHE A 822 -15.97 18.15 36.08
N SER A 823 -14.72 18.11 36.56
CA SER A 823 -13.67 19.00 36.09
C SER A 823 -12.53 18.16 35.51
N PHE A 824 -12.24 18.33 34.23
CA PHE A 824 -11.19 17.65 33.49
C PHE A 824 -10.11 18.65 33.09
N HIS A 825 -8.86 18.38 33.47
CA HIS A 825 -7.68 19.16 33.11
C HIS A 825 -6.71 18.27 32.35
N ALA A 826 -6.25 18.69 31.18
CA ALA A 826 -5.21 17.99 30.42
C ALA A 826 -4.35 18.92 29.57
N TRP A 827 -3.07 18.56 29.45
CA TRP A 827 -2.17 19.11 28.43
C TRP A 827 -2.23 18.28 27.16
N LEU A 828 -2.30 18.92 25.99
CA LEU A 828 -2.59 18.24 24.73
C LEU A 828 -1.94 18.91 23.51
N CYS A 829 -1.48 18.10 22.56
CA CYS A 829 -0.96 18.52 21.26
C CYS A 829 -1.60 17.64 20.16
N LEU A 830 -2.17 18.25 19.11
CA LEU A 830 -2.84 17.52 18.02
C LEU A 830 -2.04 17.57 16.71
N ASP A 831 -2.07 16.48 15.95
CA ASP A 831 -1.45 16.46 14.61
C ASP A 831 -2.30 17.25 13.60
N THR A 832 -1.69 18.23 12.92
CA THR A 832 -2.33 19.12 11.93
C THR A 832 -2.94 18.37 10.73
N GLU A 833 -2.41 17.20 10.37
CA GLU A 833 -2.96 16.31 9.35
C GLU A 833 -3.07 14.88 9.87
N VAL A 834 -4.12 14.16 9.47
CA VAL A 834 -4.40 12.76 9.87
C VAL A 834 -4.60 11.89 8.64
N ASP A 835 -3.97 10.71 8.61
CA ASP A 835 -4.22 9.74 7.55
C ASP A 835 -5.58 9.03 7.75
N LEU A 836 -6.52 9.34 6.85
CA LEU A 836 -7.86 8.74 6.82
C LEU A 836 -7.93 7.43 6.02
N THR A 837 -6.81 6.93 5.46
CA THR A 837 -6.77 5.67 4.69
C THR A 837 -7.03 4.41 5.53
N PRO A 838 -6.42 4.17 6.72
CA PRO A 838 -6.74 2.98 7.52
C PRO A 838 -8.21 2.96 7.96
N HIS A 839 -8.75 4.13 8.29
CA HIS A 839 -10.13 4.30 8.75
C HIS A 839 -11.18 4.06 7.65
N ASN A 840 -10.79 4.08 6.35
CA ASN A 840 -11.70 4.07 5.19
C ASN A 840 -12.69 5.27 5.13
N ILE A 841 -12.42 6.35 5.86
CA ILE A 841 -13.30 7.53 6.02
C ILE A 841 -13.11 8.57 4.89
N ALA A 842 -12.09 8.41 4.02
CA ALA A 842 -11.70 9.33 2.95
C ALA A 842 -12.87 10.07 2.23
N GLY A 843 -13.07 11.35 2.59
CA GLY A 843 -14.13 12.21 2.04
C GLY A 843 -15.44 12.25 2.85
N GLN A 844 -15.42 11.85 4.12
CA GLN A 844 -16.49 12.01 5.11
C GLN A 844 -15.97 12.81 6.32
N THR A 845 -16.89 13.41 7.10
CA THR A 845 -16.56 14.07 8.36
C THR A 845 -16.16 13.07 9.45
N TYR A 846 -15.26 13.49 10.32
CA TYR A 846 -14.74 12.70 11.43
C TYR A 846 -14.56 13.58 12.67
N ARG A 847 -14.46 12.95 13.85
CA ARG A 847 -14.21 13.63 15.13
C ARG A 847 -13.20 12.86 15.97
N ARG A 848 -12.21 13.57 16.54
CA ARG A 848 -11.13 12.98 17.35
C ARG A 848 -11.55 12.94 18.81
N GLN A 849 -11.53 11.79 19.46
CA GLN A 849 -12.08 11.66 20.81
C GLN A 849 -11.10 12.15 21.90
N LEU A 850 -11.51 13.12 22.73
CA LEU A 850 -10.75 13.56 23.91
C LEU A 850 -11.06 12.66 25.12
N TYR A 851 -12.34 12.54 25.48
CA TYR A 851 -12.81 11.58 26.49
C TYR A 851 -14.23 11.10 26.18
N SER A 852 -14.58 9.93 26.74
CA SER A 852 -15.94 9.35 26.70
C SER A 852 -16.20 8.58 27.99
N PHE A 853 -17.13 9.09 28.83
CA PHE A 853 -17.56 8.51 30.10
C PHE A 853 -19.04 8.11 30.01
N ILE A 854 -19.33 6.81 30.04
CA ILE A 854 -20.68 6.24 29.88
C ILE A 854 -21.12 5.59 31.20
N ALA A 855 -22.23 6.05 31.76
CA ALA A 855 -22.89 5.41 32.91
C ALA A 855 -23.79 4.24 32.47
N SER A 856 -23.92 3.23 33.32
CA SER A 856 -24.77 2.05 33.09
C SER A 856 -26.26 2.40 32.91
N ALA A 857 -26.67 3.61 33.29
CA ALA A 857 -28.00 4.15 33.04
C ALA A 857 -28.21 4.70 31.60
N GLY A 858 -27.23 4.61 30.70
CA GLY A 858 -27.34 5.12 29.32
C GLY A 858 -27.33 6.65 29.24
N CYS A 859 -26.60 7.30 30.16
CA CYS A 859 -26.26 8.71 30.12
C CYS A 859 -24.76 8.89 30.34
N GLY A 860 -24.21 10.04 29.96
CA GLY A 860 -22.77 10.26 30.08
C GLY A 860 -22.27 11.57 29.53
N LEU A 861 -20.95 11.71 29.56
CA LEU A 861 -20.17 12.88 29.14
C LEU A 861 -19.23 12.48 28.02
N GLU A 862 -19.15 13.30 26.98
CA GLU A 862 -18.27 13.10 25.85
C GLU A 862 -17.64 14.43 25.45
N SER A 863 -16.36 14.43 25.06
CA SER A 863 -15.74 15.59 24.43
C SER A 863 -14.83 15.13 23.30
N PHE A 864 -14.88 15.85 22.19
CA PHE A 864 -14.18 15.54 20.95
C PHE A 864 -13.80 16.81 20.20
N VAL A 865 -12.84 16.69 19.28
CA VAL A 865 -12.39 17.78 18.41
C VAL A 865 -12.85 17.50 16.97
N THR A 866 -13.31 18.54 16.27
CA THR A 866 -13.79 18.46 14.88
C THR A 866 -12.64 18.21 13.88
N ALA A 867 -12.96 18.03 12.60
CA ALA A 867 -11.94 18.02 11.54
C ALA A 867 -11.34 19.42 11.31
N GLU A 868 -12.05 20.45 11.78
CA GLU A 868 -11.74 21.88 11.74
C GLU A 868 -10.97 22.39 12.99
N PHE A 869 -10.68 21.50 13.96
CA PHE A 869 -9.99 21.75 15.24
C PHE A 869 -10.76 22.50 16.34
N ASP A 870 -12.08 22.63 16.21
CA ASP A 870 -12.94 23.14 17.29
C ASP A 870 -13.17 22.08 18.38
N ILE A 871 -13.20 22.48 19.67
CA ILE A 871 -13.65 21.59 20.75
C ILE A 871 -15.18 21.52 20.77
N VAL A 872 -15.73 20.32 20.88
CA VAL A 872 -17.13 20.07 21.23
C VAL A 872 -17.20 19.34 22.57
N ILE A 873 -18.07 19.82 23.46
CA ILE A 873 -18.44 19.16 24.71
C ILE A 873 -19.89 18.73 24.58
N SER A 874 -20.20 17.46 24.87
CA SER A 874 -21.56 16.95 24.83
C SER A 874 -21.95 16.11 26.03
N VAL A 875 -23.25 16.14 26.32
CA VAL A 875 -23.93 15.34 27.34
C VAL A 875 -25.03 14.57 26.64
N PHE A 876 -25.11 13.27 26.89
CA PHE A 876 -26.16 12.42 26.33
C PHE A 876 -26.94 11.70 27.42
N ASN A 877 -28.18 11.37 27.07
CA ASN A 877 -29.10 10.52 27.83
C ASN A 877 -29.81 9.57 26.85
N LYS A 878 -30.67 8.67 27.37
CA LYS A 878 -31.39 7.67 26.57
C LYS A 878 -32.26 8.21 25.41
N LYS A 879 -32.47 9.52 25.29
CA LYS A 879 -33.31 10.17 24.26
C LYS A 879 -32.57 11.23 23.45
N GLU A 880 -31.76 12.04 24.12
CA GLU A 880 -31.19 13.29 23.57
C GLU A 880 -29.68 13.36 23.82
N HIS A 881 -28.95 13.91 22.84
CA HIS A 881 -27.55 14.30 22.93
C HIS A 881 -27.46 15.82 22.70
N SER A 882 -27.09 16.55 23.74
CA SER A 882 -26.90 18.00 23.73
C SER A 882 -25.41 18.33 23.69
N SER A 883 -25.01 19.22 22.80
CA SER A 883 -23.62 19.58 22.49
C SER A 883 -23.43 21.09 22.41
N VAL A 884 -22.28 21.55 22.89
CA VAL A 884 -21.81 22.94 22.81
C VAL A 884 -20.51 22.94 22.01
N LEU A 885 -20.46 23.78 20.97
CA LEU A 885 -19.25 24.08 20.22
C LEU A 885 -18.50 25.22 20.94
N VAL A 886 -17.19 25.08 21.10
CA VAL A 886 -16.31 26.14 21.59
C VAL A 886 -15.73 26.87 20.38
N GLU A 887 -16.13 28.12 20.18
CA GLU A 887 -15.65 28.92 19.05
C GLU A 887 -14.32 29.61 19.40
N ASN A 888 -13.43 29.76 18.40
CA ASN A 888 -12.12 30.45 18.49
C ASN A 888 -10.96 29.68 19.18
N THR A 889 -10.95 28.34 19.18
CA THR A 889 -9.79 27.53 19.64
C THR A 889 -8.88 27.11 18.48
N THR A 890 -7.58 27.43 18.52
CA THR A 890 -6.63 27.20 17.42
C THR A 890 -5.70 25.99 17.63
N ILE A 891 -6.27 24.82 17.98
CA ILE A 891 -5.52 23.64 18.48
C ILE A 891 -4.77 22.87 17.37
N GLY A 892 -5.04 23.19 16.09
CA GLY A 892 -4.43 22.50 14.94
C GLY A 892 -3.02 22.94 14.56
N ASP A 893 -2.40 23.83 15.34
CA ASP A 893 -1.09 24.43 15.01
C ASP A 893 0.12 23.51 15.32
N GLY A 894 -0.08 22.45 16.10
CA GLY A 894 0.94 21.47 16.47
C GLY A 894 1.74 21.81 17.73
N HIS A 895 1.28 22.76 18.55
CA HIS A 895 1.86 23.07 19.86
C HIS A 895 1.10 22.39 21.01
N TRP A 896 1.65 22.54 22.23
CA TRP A 896 1.05 22.05 23.47
C TRP A 896 0.16 23.11 24.12
N HIS A 897 -1.11 22.76 24.32
CA HIS A 897 -2.12 23.60 24.96
C HIS A 897 -2.65 22.98 26.26
N CYS A 898 -3.10 23.83 27.17
CA CYS A 898 -3.81 23.43 28.39
C CYS A 898 -5.32 23.56 28.20
N ILE A 899 -6.06 22.49 28.44
CA ILE A 899 -7.52 22.43 28.28
C ILE A 899 -8.16 22.07 29.63
N ASP A 900 -9.01 22.96 30.15
CA ASP A 900 -9.78 22.75 31.37
C ASP A 900 -11.29 22.82 31.07
N ILE A 901 -12.00 21.70 31.25
CA ILE A 901 -13.44 21.59 31.04
C ILE A 901 -14.10 21.37 32.40
N VAL A 902 -14.89 22.36 32.86
CA VAL A 902 -15.50 22.40 34.20
C VAL A 902 -17.01 22.45 34.08
N GLN A 903 -17.71 21.36 34.41
CA GLN A 903 -19.16 21.26 34.39
C GLN A 903 -19.72 21.05 35.80
N SER A 904 -20.69 21.90 36.21
CA SER A 904 -21.22 21.96 37.57
C SER A 904 -22.71 21.57 37.63
N SER A 905 -23.07 20.70 38.58
CA SER A 905 -24.47 20.39 38.86
C SER A 905 -25.13 21.44 39.76
N SER A 906 -26.37 21.80 39.47
CA SER A 906 -27.08 22.87 40.14
C SER A 906 -27.83 22.37 41.38
N ARG A 907 -27.45 22.86 42.57
CA ARG A 907 -28.01 22.42 43.86
C ARG A 907 -29.39 23.01 44.21
N ARG A 908 -30.03 23.79 43.33
CA ARG A 908 -31.36 24.40 43.56
C ARG A 908 -32.30 24.11 42.36
N PRO A 909 -33.60 23.83 42.59
CA PRO A 909 -34.52 23.30 41.57
C PRO A 909 -34.91 24.27 40.44
N PHE A 910 -34.38 25.50 40.43
CA PHE A 910 -34.62 26.53 39.39
C PHE A 910 -33.33 27.13 38.82
N THR A 911 -32.17 26.58 39.16
CA THR A 911 -30.87 26.96 38.55
C THR A 911 -30.43 25.89 37.56
N VAL A 912 -29.90 26.29 36.41
CA VAL A 912 -29.37 25.36 35.39
C VAL A 912 -27.89 25.05 35.68
N SER A 913 -27.45 23.85 35.28
CA SER A 913 -26.03 23.46 35.29
C SER A 913 -25.19 24.38 34.40
N GLN A 914 -23.99 24.73 34.84
CA GLN A 914 -23.05 25.55 34.06
C GLN A 914 -21.85 24.74 33.58
N LEU A 915 -21.45 24.99 32.33
CA LEU A 915 -20.22 24.54 31.68
C LEU A 915 -19.32 25.76 31.47
N ASN A 916 -18.10 25.69 31.99
CA ASN A 916 -17.01 26.61 31.67
C ASN A 916 -15.90 25.83 30.96
N VAL A 917 -15.30 26.42 29.93
CA VAL A 917 -14.14 25.86 29.23
C VAL A 917 -13.03 26.90 29.19
N TYR A 918 -11.85 26.51 29.65
CA TYR A 918 -10.64 27.33 29.63
C TYR A 918 -9.63 26.73 28.66
N PHE A 919 -8.87 27.61 28.02
CA PHE A 919 -7.82 27.30 27.07
C PHE A 919 -6.60 28.16 27.41
N ASP A 920 -5.45 27.54 27.64
CA ASP A 920 -4.21 28.21 28.07
C ASP A 920 -4.43 29.19 29.23
N GLY A 921 -5.13 28.71 30.26
CA GLY A 921 -5.48 29.46 31.48
C GLY A 921 -6.54 30.55 31.33
N LYS A 922 -7.16 30.71 30.15
CA LYS A 922 -8.16 31.77 29.85
C LYS A 922 -9.53 31.17 29.62
N LEU A 923 -10.59 31.75 30.18
CA LEU A 923 -11.97 31.35 29.90
C LEU A 923 -12.34 31.67 28.44
N VAL A 924 -12.73 30.65 27.67
CA VAL A 924 -13.17 30.80 26.27
C VAL A 924 -14.68 30.61 26.15
N GLN A 925 -15.26 29.60 26.81
CA GLN A 925 -16.70 29.30 26.76
C GLN A 925 -17.33 29.33 28.15
N ASN A 926 -18.52 29.95 28.25
CA ASN A 926 -19.45 29.80 29.37
C ASN A 926 -20.84 29.49 28.79
N SER A 927 -21.51 28.42 29.24
CA SER A 927 -22.79 27.97 28.68
C SER A 927 -23.60 27.11 29.67
N GLN A 928 -24.93 27.08 29.51
CA GLN A 928 -25.83 26.32 30.39
C GLN A 928 -26.06 24.88 29.90
N LEU A 929 -25.05 24.00 30.03
CA LEU A 929 -25.17 22.59 29.62
C LEU A 929 -25.58 21.70 30.80
N LYS A 930 -26.77 21.09 30.70
CA LYS A 930 -27.37 20.18 31.70
C LYS A 930 -26.42 19.05 32.14
N PHE A 931 -26.16 18.95 33.44
CA PHE A 931 -25.35 17.87 34.01
C PHE A 931 -26.13 16.53 34.02
N PRO A 932 -25.51 15.39 33.68
CA PRO A 932 -26.16 14.07 33.72
C PRO A 932 -26.25 13.51 35.16
N SER A 933 -27.07 12.47 35.37
CA SER A 933 -27.12 11.78 36.67
C SER A 933 -25.93 10.83 36.81
N MET A 934 -24.88 11.27 37.49
CA MET A 934 -23.65 10.49 37.75
C MET A 934 -23.79 9.55 38.97
N THR A 935 -25.03 9.16 39.28
CA THR A 935 -25.41 8.30 40.42
C THR A 935 -25.11 6.83 40.20
N ASP A 936 -25.15 6.41 38.94
CA ASP A 936 -25.05 5.03 38.50
C ASP A 936 -23.61 4.67 38.11
N PRO A 937 -23.16 3.41 38.29
CA PRO A 937 -21.79 3.00 37.99
C PRO A 937 -21.44 3.16 36.51
N PHE A 938 -20.19 3.53 36.22
CA PHE A 938 -19.74 3.65 34.83
C PHE A 938 -19.57 2.28 34.16
N SER A 939 -20.09 2.16 32.94
CA SER A 939 -19.98 0.97 32.09
C SER A 939 -18.79 1.04 31.12
N SER A 940 -18.30 2.25 30.82
CA SER A 940 -17.07 2.47 30.06
C SER A 940 -16.53 3.88 30.30
N CYS A 941 -15.21 4.01 30.46
CA CYS A 941 -14.50 5.25 30.67
C CYS A 941 -13.20 5.21 29.86
N ASN A 942 -13.14 5.94 28.76
CA ASN A 942 -11.96 6.03 27.90
C ASN A 942 -11.49 7.49 27.76
N ILE A 943 -10.17 7.68 27.74
CA ILE A 943 -9.51 8.93 27.36
C ILE A 943 -8.76 8.66 26.05
N GLY A 944 -8.93 9.53 25.05
CA GLY A 944 -8.29 9.44 23.74
C GLY A 944 -8.94 8.54 22.69
N SER A 945 -9.97 7.74 23.02
CA SER A 945 -10.74 6.96 22.02
C SER A 945 -12.24 6.85 22.35
N PRO A 946 -13.10 6.62 21.34
CA PRO A 946 -14.51 6.32 21.59
C PRO A 946 -14.70 4.95 22.25
N CYS A 947 -15.76 4.83 23.03
CA CYS A 947 -16.14 3.56 23.64
C CYS A 947 -16.39 2.45 22.58
N PRO A 948 -15.92 1.20 22.80
CA PRO A 948 -16.24 0.07 21.94
C PRO A 948 -17.75 -0.13 21.75
N LYS A 949 -18.19 -0.21 20.49
CA LYS A 949 -19.61 -0.24 20.07
C LYS A 949 -20.47 -1.30 20.77
N SER A 950 -19.87 -2.35 21.32
CA SER A 950 -20.53 -3.39 22.13
C SER A 950 -21.38 -2.80 23.28
N ALA A 951 -20.85 -1.79 24.00
CA ALA A 951 -21.52 -1.24 25.19
C ALA A 951 -22.77 -0.40 24.89
N LEU A 952 -22.90 0.14 23.67
CA LEU A 952 -24.05 0.94 23.26
C LEU A 952 -25.20 0.08 22.71
N VAL A 953 -24.89 -1.07 22.09
CA VAL A 953 -25.90 -1.98 21.51
C VAL A 953 -26.69 -2.70 22.61
N SER A 954 -26.05 -3.05 23.73
CA SER A 954 -26.67 -3.75 24.87
C SER A 954 -27.87 -3.03 25.51
N PHE A 955 -28.07 -1.74 25.24
CA PHE A 955 -29.23 -0.96 25.73
C PHE A 955 -30.36 -0.79 24.70
N ALA A 956 -30.16 -1.20 23.45
CA ALA A 956 -31.20 -1.15 22.42
C ALA A 956 -32.07 -2.42 22.39
N ASP A 957 -31.46 -3.60 22.58
CA ASP A 957 -32.14 -4.90 22.43
C ASP A 957 -32.90 -5.37 23.70
N GLN A 958 -32.95 -4.57 24.77
CA GLN A 958 -33.63 -4.94 26.03
C GLN A 958 -35.02 -4.32 26.23
N SER A 959 -35.60 -3.66 25.21
CA SER A 959 -36.92 -3.04 25.32
C SER A 959 -37.88 -3.32 24.16
N ASP A 960 -37.94 -4.56 23.66
CA ASP A 960 -39.12 -5.11 22.99
C ASP A 960 -39.09 -6.66 22.97
N SER A 961 -39.57 -7.28 24.05
CA SER A 961 -39.71 -8.75 24.14
C SER A 961 -41.03 -9.19 24.78
N ASN A 962 -42.17 -8.71 24.25
CA ASN A 962 -43.45 -9.41 24.41
C ASN A 962 -44.48 -9.11 23.30
N THR A 963 -44.93 -10.20 22.66
CA THR A 963 -46.26 -10.42 22.04
C THR A 963 -46.99 -9.28 21.29
N ASN A 964 -47.10 -9.44 19.97
CA ASN A 964 -48.28 -9.17 19.12
C ASN A 964 -49.26 -8.04 19.54
N ALA A 965 -49.08 -6.84 18.99
CA ALA A 965 -50.16 -5.85 18.84
C ALA A 965 -50.00 -5.04 17.54
N GLU A 966 -51.08 -4.90 16.76
CA GLU A 966 -51.08 -4.04 15.56
C GLU A 966 -51.15 -2.55 15.93
N VAL A 967 -50.13 -1.76 15.62
CA VAL A 967 -50.19 -0.29 15.80
C VAL A 967 -49.96 0.47 14.49
N LYS A 968 -51.10 0.83 13.91
CA LYS A 968 -51.35 1.85 12.86
C LYS A 968 -50.27 2.95 12.77
N LYS A 969 -49.64 3.08 11.59
CA LYS A 969 -48.91 4.30 11.20
C LYS A 969 -49.89 5.49 11.20
N LYS A 970 -49.67 6.49 12.06
CA LYS A 970 -50.40 7.76 12.01
C LYS A 970 -49.92 8.64 10.85
N SER A 971 -50.84 9.44 10.30
CA SER A 971 -50.66 10.27 9.10
C SER A 971 -50.00 11.63 9.39
N PRO A 972 -49.34 12.26 8.40
CA PRO A 972 -48.72 13.57 8.55
C PRO A 972 -49.73 14.71 8.35
N PHE A 973 -50.55 15.00 9.36
CA PHE A 973 -51.38 16.21 9.40
C PHE A 973 -51.12 17.00 10.69
N LYS A 974 -50.44 18.15 10.57
CA LYS A 974 -50.43 19.17 11.61
C LYS A 974 -51.70 20.00 11.50
N PHE A 975 -52.66 19.77 12.40
CA PHE A 975 -53.69 20.77 12.66
C PHE A 975 -53.09 21.96 13.41
N ILE A 976 -53.62 23.16 13.14
CA ILE A 976 -53.22 24.40 13.80
C ILE A 976 -54.07 24.55 15.06
N PHE A 977 -53.43 24.60 16.22
CA PHE A 977 -53.99 25.13 17.46
C PHE A 977 -52.94 26.01 18.16
N PRO A 978 -53.25 27.27 18.49
CA PRO A 978 -52.33 28.14 19.22
C PRO A 978 -52.43 27.90 20.74
N GLY A 979 -51.29 27.98 21.43
CA GLY A 979 -51.25 28.12 22.89
C GLY A 979 -50.75 26.91 23.68
N GLN A 980 -49.44 26.67 23.64
CA GLN A 980 -48.63 26.44 24.85
C GLN A 980 -47.14 26.68 24.54
N SER A 981 -46.34 26.92 25.59
CA SER A 981 -45.01 27.52 25.49
C SER A 981 -43.97 26.65 24.79
N LYS A 982 -43.17 27.26 23.90
CA LYS A 982 -41.85 26.72 23.52
C LYS A 982 -40.98 26.60 24.77
N PRO A 983 -40.23 25.50 24.99
CA PRO A 983 -38.96 25.62 25.70
C PRO A 983 -38.00 26.47 24.85
N SER A 984 -37.29 27.40 25.47
CA SER A 984 -36.30 28.23 24.80
C SER A 984 -35.05 27.41 24.47
N SER A 985 -34.80 27.20 23.17
CA SER A 985 -33.45 26.86 22.72
C SER A 985 -32.57 28.09 22.93
N GLU A 986 -31.64 28.02 23.89
CA GLU A 986 -30.62 29.06 24.03
C GLU A 986 -29.68 29.07 22.81
N PRO A 987 -29.12 30.23 22.43
CA PRO A 987 -28.15 30.30 21.35
C PRO A 987 -26.87 29.53 21.71
N GLY A 988 -26.41 28.67 20.80
CA GLY A 988 -25.16 27.90 20.91
C GLY A 988 -25.32 26.41 21.26
N ILE A 989 -26.39 26.00 21.93
CA ILE A 989 -26.60 24.59 22.30
C ILE A 989 -27.32 23.84 21.18
N ARG A 990 -26.66 22.86 20.54
CA ARG A 990 -27.27 21.95 19.57
C ARG A 990 -27.74 20.69 20.29
N THR A 991 -28.99 20.27 20.08
CA THR A 991 -29.53 19.02 20.66
C THR A 991 -30.12 18.16 19.55
N VAL A 992 -29.66 16.91 19.46
CA VAL A 992 -30.07 15.91 18.47
C VAL A 992 -30.58 14.63 19.16
N PRO A 993 -31.48 13.87 18.51
CA PRO A 993 -31.89 12.57 19.04
C PRO A 993 -30.72 11.59 19.07
N ILE A 994 -30.76 10.66 20.03
CA ILE A 994 -29.75 9.60 20.13
C ILE A 994 -29.71 8.77 18.83
N GLY A 995 -28.50 8.50 18.32
CA GLY A 995 -28.28 7.76 17.06
C GLY A 995 -27.97 8.60 15.82
N THR A 996 -28.38 9.88 15.73
CA THR A 996 -28.03 10.74 14.58
C THR A 996 -26.70 11.49 14.76
N GLN A 997 -25.99 11.30 15.88
CA GLN A 997 -24.73 11.96 16.22
C GLN A 997 -23.69 11.89 15.09
N ASN A 998 -23.55 10.73 14.44
CA ASN A 998 -22.56 10.52 13.37
C ASN A 998 -22.98 11.18 12.03
N GLU A 999 -24.23 11.61 11.89
CA GLU A 999 -24.70 12.40 10.74
C GLU A 999 -24.45 13.91 10.95
N GLU A 1000 -24.40 14.38 12.20
CA GLU A 1000 -24.08 15.78 12.54
C GLU A 1000 -22.57 16.01 12.69
N TRP A 1001 -21.88 15.18 13.47
CA TRP A 1001 -20.48 15.38 13.87
C TRP A 1001 -19.48 14.40 13.22
N GLY A 1002 -19.96 13.54 12.32
CA GLY A 1002 -19.12 12.55 11.65
C GLY A 1002 -18.73 11.35 12.50
N SER A 1003 -17.90 10.47 11.93
CA SER A 1003 -17.50 9.23 12.59
C SER A 1003 -16.41 9.47 13.64
N PRO A 1004 -16.53 8.94 14.87
CA PRO A 1004 -15.51 9.09 15.90
C PRO A 1004 -14.29 8.21 15.62
N ILE A 1005 -13.10 8.79 15.85
CA ILE A 1005 -11.79 8.14 15.78
C ILE A 1005 -10.98 8.44 17.05
N ALA A 1006 -9.84 7.76 17.24
CA ALA A 1006 -8.88 8.07 18.30
C ALA A 1006 -8.34 9.52 18.21
N LEU A 1007 -7.63 9.97 19.24
CA LEU A 1007 -7.18 11.36 19.39
C LEU A 1007 -6.28 11.85 18.23
N HIS A 1008 -5.42 10.97 17.69
CA HIS A 1008 -4.37 11.32 16.71
C HIS A 1008 -3.58 12.56 17.17
N GLY A 1009 -2.82 12.34 18.25
CA GLY A 1009 -2.07 13.36 18.95
C GLY A 1009 -1.38 12.84 20.21
N GLN A 1010 -0.95 13.78 21.06
CA GLN A 1010 -0.17 13.55 22.27
C GLN A 1010 -0.92 14.17 23.46
N ILE A 1011 -0.99 13.46 24.58
CA ILE A 1011 -1.63 13.94 25.82
C ILE A 1011 -0.66 13.78 27.00
N GLY A 1012 -0.51 14.84 27.80
CA GLY A 1012 0.49 14.96 28.85
C GLY A 1012 -0.01 14.45 30.20
N SER A 1013 0.08 15.30 31.23
CA SER A 1013 -0.64 15.10 32.47
C SER A 1013 -2.16 15.20 32.25
N VAL A 1014 -2.92 14.38 32.98
CA VAL A 1014 -4.39 14.39 32.99
C VAL A 1014 -4.88 14.30 34.43
N CYS A 1015 -5.67 15.28 34.86
CA CYS A 1015 -6.29 15.32 36.18
C CYS A 1015 -7.81 15.35 36.05
N LEU A 1016 -8.50 14.59 36.90
CA LEU A 1016 -9.97 14.59 36.97
C LEU A 1016 -10.41 14.89 38.40
N PHE A 1017 -11.33 15.83 38.57
CA PHE A 1017 -11.84 16.27 39.87
C PHE A 1017 -13.37 16.18 39.94
N HIS A 1018 -13.89 15.91 41.13
CA HIS A 1018 -15.32 15.76 41.40
C HIS A 1018 -16.03 17.03 41.91
N ASP A 1019 -15.24 18.10 42.09
CA ASP A 1019 -15.67 19.44 42.47
C ASP A 1019 -15.21 20.48 41.44
N VAL A 1020 -15.69 21.72 41.57
CA VAL A 1020 -15.40 22.83 40.65
C VAL A 1020 -14.01 23.41 40.93
N ILE A 1021 -13.12 23.38 39.93
CA ILE A 1021 -11.82 24.09 39.99
C ILE A 1021 -12.06 25.60 39.83
N THR A 1022 -11.37 26.43 40.61
CA THR A 1022 -11.48 27.90 40.51
C THR A 1022 -10.61 28.49 39.38
N PRO A 1023 -10.94 29.69 38.84
CA PRO A 1023 -10.12 30.34 37.82
C PRO A 1023 -8.68 30.67 38.27
N ALA A 1024 -8.45 30.87 39.57
CA ALA A 1024 -7.11 31.06 40.14
C ALA A 1024 -6.29 29.77 40.02
N GLN A 1025 -6.83 28.66 40.53
CA GLN A 1025 -6.20 27.34 40.45
C GLN A 1025 -5.93 26.91 38.99
N ILE A 1026 -6.86 27.14 38.06
CA ILE A 1026 -6.65 26.87 36.62
C ILE A 1026 -5.47 27.69 36.07
N LYS A 1027 -5.38 28.97 36.42
CA LYS A 1027 -4.25 29.81 36.00
C LYS A 1027 -2.93 29.31 36.59
N THR A 1028 -2.92 28.88 37.85
CA THR A 1028 -1.74 28.33 38.53
C THR A 1028 -1.29 27.01 37.88
N LEU A 1029 -2.22 26.09 37.60
CA LEU A 1029 -1.97 24.84 36.87
C LEU A 1029 -1.37 25.10 35.47
N TYR A 1030 -1.89 26.10 34.75
CA TYR A 1030 -1.32 26.51 33.46
C TYR A 1030 0.12 27.06 33.61
N THR A 1031 0.39 27.91 34.61
CA THR A 1031 1.73 28.49 34.82
C THR A 1031 2.79 27.49 35.29
N LEU A 1032 2.39 26.38 35.91
CA LEU A 1032 3.29 25.27 36.25
C LEU A 1032 3.76 24.45 35.02
N GLY A 1033 3.04 24.54 33.91
CA GLY A 1033 3.37 23.84 32.67
C GLY A 1033 3.13 22.32 32.71
N PRO A 1034 3.36 21.62 31.59
CA PRO A 1034 3.07 20.19 31.45
C PRO A 1034 4.06 19.26 32.19
N ASN A 1035 5.14 19.82 32.76
CA ASN A 1035 6.30 19.06 33.22
C ASN A 1035 6.42 18.92 34.75
N GLN A 1036 5.62 19.66 35.53
CA GLN A 1036 5.64 19.57 36.98
C GLN A 1036 4.98 18.27 37.47
N MET A 1037 5.75 17.46 38.21
CA MET A 1037 5.27 16.19 38.78
C MET A 1037 4.58 16.36 40.13
N ASN A 1038 4.99 17.39 40.90
CA ASN A 1038 4.60 17.60 42.29
C ASN A 1038 3.53 18.70 42.42
N ILE A 1039 2.53 18.67 41.53
CA ILE A 1039 1.43 19.67 41.43
C ILE A 1039 0.72 19.95 42.78
N PHE A 1040 0.83 19.03 43.73
CA PHE A 1040 0.14 19.03 45.02
C PHE A 1040 1.06 19.09 46.25
N ASP A 1041 2.39 19.04 46.08
CA ASP A 1041 3.37 18.99 47.18
C ASP A 1041 4.27 20.26 47.25
N ASP A 1042 4.10 21.23 46.34
CA ASP A 1042 4.90 22.47 46.34
C ASP A 1042 4.45 23.45 47.44
N GLU A 1043 5.36 23.74 48.39
CA GLU A 1043 5.12 24.70 49.49
C GLU A 1043 4.80 26.13 48.99
N GLU A 1044 5.22 26.49 47.76
CA GLU A 1044 4.98 27.81 47.16
C GLU A 1044 3.53 28.00 46.65
N HIS A 1045 2.74 26.93 46.51
CA HIS A 1045 1.44 26.97 45.80
C HIS A 1045 0.27 26.39 46.60
N THR A 1046 0.11 26.85 47.84
CA THR A 1046 -0.92 26.43 48.80
C THR A 1046 -2.38 26.44 48.28
N GLU A 1047 -2.69 27.18 47.21
CA GLU A 1047 -4.01 27.16 46.55
C GLU A 1047 -4.37 25.80 45.92
N LEU A 1048 -3.38 24.98 45.56
CA LEU A 1048 -3.58 23.68 44.90
C LEU A 1048 -3.81 22.53 45.89
N ASN A 1049 -3.42 22.68 47.16
CA ASN A 1049 -3.45 21.59 48.15
C ASN A 1049 -4.89 21.14 48.50
N ASP A 1050 -5.89 22.02 48.34
CA ASP A 1050 -7.32 21.70 48.43
C ASP A 1050 -7.78 20.74 47.32
N LEU A 1051 -7.14 20.78 46.13
CA LEU A 1051 -7.52 19.95 45.00
C LEU A 1051 -7.18 18.46 45.18
N VAL A 1052 -6.25 18.12 46.08
CA VAL A 1052 -5.89 16.71 46.40
C VAL A 1052 -7.12 15.92 46.82
N ASN A 1053 -7.87 16.44 47.79
CA ASN A 1053 -9.09 15.81 48.32
C ASN A 1053 -10.27 15.88 47.32
N LYS A 1054 -10.15 16.70 46.28
CA LYS A 1054 -11.13 16.86 45.19
C LYS A 1054 -10.81 16.04 43.95
N SER A 1055 -9.63 15.41 43.90
CA SER A 1055 -9.17 14.57 42.81
C SER A 1055 -9.85 13.20 42.82
N VAL A 1056 -10.14 12.68 41.62
CA VAL A 1056 -10.66 11.33 41.36
C VAL A 1056 -9.54 10.43 40.82
N LEU A 1057 -8.68 11.02 39.97
CA LEU A 1057 -7.44 10.43 39.48
C LEU A 1057 -6.48 11.52 39.01
N TYR A 1058 -5.19 11.20 39.00
CA TYR A 1058 -4.12 11.98 38.38
C TYR A 1058 -3.21 11.01 37.62
N TYR A 1059 -3.16 11.15 36.31
CA TYR A 1059 -2.27 10.40 35.44
C TYR A 1059 -1.12 11.28 34.96
N SER A 1060 0.09 10.75 35.02
CA SER A 1060 1.27 11.25 34.34
C SER A 1060 1.91 10.11 33.56
N ALA A 1061 2.33 10.36 32.32
CA ALA A 1061 3.02 9.36 31.49
C ALA A 1061 4.30 8.83 32.16
N LYS A 1062 4.95 9.63 33.02
CA LYS A 1062 6.11 9.21 33.82
C LYS A 1062 5.78 8.09 34.81
N ALA A 1063 4.53 7.99 35.25
CA ALA A 1063 4.02 7.01 36.21
C ALA A 1063 3.39 5.79 35.51
N HIS A 1064 4.05 5.24 34.48
CA HIS A 1064 3.58 4.01 33.80
C HIS A 1064 4.44 2.78 34.14
N LYS A 1065 3.86 1.59 34.04
CA LYS A 1065 4.57 0.32 34.02
C LYS A 1065 3.74 -0.77 33.33
N ASP A 1066 4.37 -1.63 32.53
CA ASP A 1066 3.77 -2.86 31.99
C ASP A 1066 2.38 -2.69 31.31
N GLY A 1067 2.16 -1.56 30.62
CA GLY A 1067 0.86 -1.24 29.97
C GLY A 1067 -0.21 -0.66 30.92
N VAL A 1068 0.16 -0.26 32.13
CA VAL A 1068 -0.69 0.38 33.13
C VAL A 1068 -0.15 1.77 33.45
N VAL A 1069 -1.04 2.77 33.50
CA VAL A 1069 -0.77 4.13 33.99
C VAL A 1069 -1.26 4.23 35.42
N VAL A 1070 -0.34 4.50 36.33
CA VAL A 1070 -0.59 4.56 37.77
C VAL A 1070 -1.29 5.88 38.10
N ASP A 1071 -2.52 5.78 38.62
CA ASP A 1071 -3.15 6.87 39.36
C ASP A 1071 -2.27 7.30 40.54
N LEU A 1072 -1.82 8.56 40.52
CA LEU A 1072 -0.98 9.18 41.53
C LEU A 1072 -1.78 9.75 42.72
N THR A 1073 -3.12 9.68 42.69
CA THR A 1073 -3.96 10.01 43.85
C THR A 1073 -4.06 8.84 44.82
N GLY A 1074 -4.49 9.11 46.06
CA GLY A 1074 -4.76 8.07 47.06
C GLY A 1074 -5.89 7.09 46.69
N ASN A 1075 -6.58 7.27 45.55
CA ASN A 1075 -7.70 6.44 45.13
C ASN A 1075 -7.28 5.16 44.36
N GLN A 1076 -6.07 5.11 43.82
CA GLN A 1076 -5.50 3.95 43.09
C GLN A 1076 -6.34 3.47 41.88
N HIS A 1077 -6.99 4.39 41.16
CA HIS A 1077 -7.73 4.09 39.92
C HIS A 1077 -6.78 3.88 38.72
N HIS A 1078 -5.83 2.93 38.78
CA HIS A 1078 -4.83 2.74 37.72
C HIS A 1078 -5.47 2.40 36.35
N GLY A 1079 -5.16 3.17 35.32
CA GLY A 1079 -5.71 3.01 33.97
C GLY A 1079 -4.90 2.02 33.11
N HIS A 1080 -5.55 1.32 32.18
CA HIS A 1080 -4.87 0.48 31.19
C HIS A 1080 -4.58 1.29 29.92
N LEU A 1081 -3.31 1.34 29.51
CA LEU A 1081 -2.87 2.01 28.29
C LEU A 1081 -2.84 1.02 27.12
N ILE A 1082 -3.71 1.26 26.15
CA ILE A 1082 -3.58 0.75 24.79
C ILE A 1082 -2.95 1.90 24.00
N GLY A 1083 -1.68 1.79 23.62
CA GLY A 1083 -0.93 2.88 22.98
C GLY A 1083 0.49 3.01 23.50
N GLN A 1084 1.16 4.12 23.20
CA GLN A 1084 2.60 4.27 23.45
C GLN A 1084 2.88 5.37 24.48
N CYS A 1085 3.69 5.06 25.49
CA CYS A 1085 4.22 6.05 26.41
C CYS A 1085 5.56 6.57 25.89
N CYS A 1086 5.68 7.89 25.77
CA CYS A 1086 6.84 8.58 25.22
C CYS A 1086 7.55 9.39 26.31
N VAL A 1087 8.89 9.29 26.32
CA VAL A 1087 9.77 10.11 27.16
C VAL A 1087 10.78 10.80 26.24
N THR A 1088 10.89 12.11 26.40
CA THR A 1088 11.85 12.96 25.69
C THR A 1088 12.79 13.62 26.68
N TRP A 1089 14.02 13.88 26.23
CA TRP A 1089 15.13 14.28 27.08
C TRP A 1089 15.74 15.60 26.58
N ASP A 1090 15.62 16.66 27.36
CA ASP A 1090 16.22 17.97 27.06
C ASP A 1090 17.73 17.92 27.30
N ILE A 1091 18.50 18.48 26.36
CA ILE A 1091 19.97 18.62 26.44
C ILE A 1091 20.43 19.28 27.75
N LYS A 1092 19.63 20.22 28.29
CA LYS A 1092 19.84 20.91 29.57
C LYS A 1092 19.90 19.97 30.77
N ASP A 1093 19.10 18.91 30.77
CA ASP A 1093 19.05 17.93 31.86
C ASP A 1093 20.04 16.79 31.60
N VAL A 1094 20.11 16.33 30.35
CA VAL A 1094 20.95 15.21 29.91
C VAL A 1094 22.44 15.47 30.18
N ILE A 1095 22.90 16.71 30.07
CA ILE A 1095 24.29 17.05 30.37
C ILE A 1095 24.68 16.73 31.83
N ASN A 1096 23.75 16.83 32.78
CA ASN A 1096 24.02 16.51 34.19
C ASN A 1096 24.30 15.03 34.42
N CYS A 1097 23.79 14.14 33.55
CA CYS A 1097 24.11 12.72 33.55
C CYS A 1097 25.54 12.40 33.05
N ILE A 1098 26.22 13.37 32.42
CA ILE A 1098 27.57 13.20 31.83
C ILE A 1098 28.65 13.90 32.67
N GLY A 1099 28.26 14.82 33.57
CA GLY A 1099 29.17 15.62 34.40
C GLY A 1099 28.76 17.10 34.56
N GLY A 1100 27.61 17.50 34.00
CA GLY A 1100 27.11 18.87 34.04
C GLY A 1100 27.84 19.81 33.07
N ILE A 1101 27.54 21.11 33.15
CA ILE A 1101 28.01 22.12 32.19
C ILE A 1101 29.55 22.16 32.04
N GLN A 1102 30.30 21.74 33.06
CA GLN A 1102 31.76 21.69 33.03
C GLN A 1102 32.33 20.83 31.90
N VAL A 1103 31.58 19.83 31.43
CA VAL A 1103 31.95 18.95 30.30
C VAL A 1103 32.19 19.76 29.00
N LEU A 1104 31.61 20.96 28.88
CA LEU A 1104 31.80 21.86 27.74
C LEU A 1104 33.05 22.75 27.84
N PHE A 1105 33.64 22.96 29.03
CA PHE A 1105 34.75 23.92 29.18
C PHE A 1105 36.00 23.61 28.33
N PRO A 1106 36.39 22.33 28.09
CA PRO A 1106 37.49 22.01 27.18
C PRO A 1106 37.28 22.51 25.75
N LEU A 1107 36.03 22.71 25.31
CA LEU A 1107 35.73 23.25 23.97
C LEU A 1107 36.23 24.69 23.84
N LEU A 1108 36.13 25.51 24.90
CA LEU A 1108 36.62 26.89 24.90
C LEU A 1108 38.16 26.94 24.94
N GLU A 1109 38.82 25.99 25.57
CA GLU A 1109 40.30 25.91 25.58
C GLU A 1109 40.86 25.47 24.21
N GLN A 1110 40.11 24.67 23.45
CA GLN A 1110 40.47 24.22 22.09
C GLN A 1110 40.39 25.32 21.02
N VAL A 1111 39.66 26.41 21.27
CA VAL A 1111 39.52 27.58 20.34
C VAL A 1111 40.88 28.21 19.96
N ASN A 1112 41.91 28.04 20.80
CA ASN A 1112 43.26 28.52 20.50
C ASN A 1112 44.08 27.57 19.58
N LYS A 1113 43.66 26.31 19.42
CA LYS A 1113 44.37 25.29 18.60
C LYS A 1113 43.83 25.20 17.17
N SER A 1114 42.58 25.59 16.93
CA SER A 1114 42.00 25.60 15.59
C SER A 1114 42.72 26.60 14.67
N PRO A 1115 42.94 26.29 13.39
CA PRO A 1115 43.38 27.29 12.43
C PRO A 1115 42.37 28.44 12.39
N ILE A 1116 42.87 29.67 12.53
CA ILE A 1116 42.04 30.87 12.35
C ILE A 1116 41.60 30.87 10.88
N PRO A 1117 40.30 30.99 10.56
CA PRO A 1117 39.87 31.08 9.17
C PRO A 1117 40.49 32.34 8.55
N GLU A 1118 41.35 32.14 7.56
CA GLU A 1118 41.71 33.22 6.64
C GLU A 1118 40.46 33.57 5.82
N ASN A 1119 40.27 34.85 5.51
CA ASN A 1119 39.04 35.32 4.90
C ASN A 1119 38.90 34.80 3.46
N ASP A 1120 37.95 33.89 3.23
CA ASP A 1120 37.28 33.84 1.92
C ASP A 1120 36.58 35.19 1.70
N GLU A 1121 37.00 35.94 0.68
CA GLU A 1121 36.48 37.28 0.38
C GLU A 1121 35.05 37.26 -0.20
N VAL A 1122 34.06 36.92 0.61
CA VAL A 1122 32.63 36.92 0.22
C VAL A 1122 31.88 38.13 0.78
N THR A 1123 32.22 39.29 0.20
CA THR A 1123 31.30 40.41 -0.05
C THR A 1123 30.49 40.94 1.15
N ILE A 1124 31.14 41.49 2.18
CA ILE A 1124 30.48 42.38 3.16
C ILE A 1124 31.23 43.71 3.28
N LEU A 1125 31.06 44.61 2.30
CA LEU A 1125 31.33 46.06 2.47
C LEU A 1125 30.80 46.94 1.30
N SER A 1126 29.48 46.99 1.07
CA SER A 1126 28.86 48.06 0.21
C SER A 1126 27.32 48.15 0.28
N SER A 1127 26.75 48.19 1.49
CA SER A 1127 25.45 48.83 1.70
C SER A 1127 25.62 49.90 2.79
N PRO A 1128 25.55 51.21 2.47
CA PRO A 1128 25.74 52.25 3.48
C PRO A 1128 24.59 52.20 4.48
N VAL A 1129 24.89 51.88 5.73
CA VAL A 1129 24.03 52.27 6.84
C VAL A 1129 24.04 53.80 6.86
N THR A 1130 22.86 54.42 6.81
CA THR A 1130 22.73 55.88 6.69
C THR A 1130 23.22 56.57 7.98
N ILE A 1131 24.50 56.92 8.02
CA ILE A 1131 25.07 57.76 9.07
C ILE A 1131 24.54 59.19 8.87
N SER A 1132 23.47 59.54 9.58
CA SER A 1132 23.12 60.94 9.80
C SER A 1132 24.13 61.55 10.78
N PRO A 1133 24.88 62.60 10.42
CA PRO A 1133 25.87 63.19 11.30
C PRO A 1133 25.18 64.00 12.42
N THR A 1134 25.24 63.45 13.63
CA THR A 1134 24.93 64.14 14.90
C THR A 1134 25.93 63.66 15.95
N ASP A 1135 26.57 64.58 16.68
CA ASP A 1135 27.77 64.31 17.48
C ASP A 1135 27.56 63.36 18.67
N ASP A 1136 27.80 62.06 18.47
CA ASP A 1136 28.32 61.13 19.50
C ASP A 1136 28.76 59.79 18.85
N ASP A 1137 30.05 59.45 18.95
CA ASP A 1137 30.67 58.26 18.29
C ASP A 1137 30.37 56.93 19.02
N TRP A 1138 29.10 56.65 19.34
CA TRP A 1138 28.69 55.50 20.16
C TRP A 1138 27.55 54.68 19.56
N LEU A 1139 27.88 53.47 19.11
CA LEU A 1139 26.93 52.54 18.51
C LEU A 1139 26.06 51.86 19.60
N LEU A 1140 24.90 52.46 19.90
CA LEU A 1140 24.02 52.04 20.99
C LEU A 1140 23.29 50.71 20.68
N ILE A 1141 23.90 49.60 21.11
CA ILE A 1141 23.34 48.25 21.06
C ILE A 1141 21.99 48.21 21.79
N ARG A 1142 20.95 47.72 21.10
CA ARG A 1142 19.62 47.49 21.67
C ARG A 1142 19.40 45.99 21.93
N PRO A 1143 18.85 45.57 23.09
CA PRO A 1143 18.45 44.19 23.35
C PRO A 1143 17.12 43.88 22.63
N SER A 1144 17.14 43.92 21.29
CA SER A 1144 15.95 43.80 20.44
C SER A 1144 16.05 42.63 19.48
N SER A 1145 15.93 41.42 20.03
CA SER A 1145 15.35 40.18 19.46
C SER A 1145 15.71 39.68 18.05
N SER A 1146 16.56 40.36 17.26
CA SER A 1146 16.83 40.00 15.87
C SER A 1146 18.27 40.27 15.39
N TYR A 1147 19.22 40.46 16.32
CA TYR A 1147 20.64 40.27 15.97
C TYR A 1147 20.91 38.77 15.89
N ALA A 1148 20.56 38.17 14.75
CA ALA A 1148 20.50 36.71 14.57
C ALA A 1148 21.78 36.03 15.09
N ASP A 1149 21.63 35.12 16.06
CA ASP A 1149 22.77 34.52 16.77
C ASP A 1149 23.72 33.79 15.81
N SER A 1150 23.25 33.41 14.62
CA SER A 1150 24.08 32.91 13.52
C SER A 1150 25.22 33.83 13.08
N LYS A 1151 25.20 35.11 13.46
CA LYS A 1151 26.34 36.06 13.32
C LYS A 1151 27.29 35.97 14.52
N LEU A 1152 26.77 35.82 15.74
CA LEU A 1152 27.57 35.62 16.95
C LEU A 1152 28.32 34.29 16.91
N GLU A 1153 27.63 33.23 16.48
CA GLU A 1153 28.11 31.87 16.31
C GLU A 1153 29.13 31.71 15.14
N GLN A 1154 29.50 32.80 14.43
CA GLN A 1154 30.65 32.79 13.50
C GLN A 1154 31.99 32.70 14.24
N ASN A 1155 32.08 33.29 15.43
CA ASN A 1155 33.26 33.24 16.29
C ASN A 1155 33.08 32.13 17.33
N GLN A 1156 34.02 31.17 17.40
CA GLN A 1156 33.88 30.00 18.30
C GLN A 1156 33.76 30.39 19.79
N ALA A 1157 34.41 31.48 20.24
CA ALA A 1157 34.30 31.94 21.63
C ALA A 1157 32.93 32.57 21.93
N ALA A 1158 32.38 33.34 20.99
CA ALA A 1158 31.04 33.92 21.08
C ALA A 1158 29.94 32.84 20.97
N GLY A 1159 30.13 31.86 20.09
CA GLY A 1159 29.29 30.66 19.99
C GLY A 1159 29.26 29.83 21.28
N PHE A 1160 30.41 29.63 21.95
CA PHE A 1160 30.47 28.98 23.26
C PHE A 1160 29.69 29.75 24.34
N LEU A 1161 29.85 31.08 24.43
CA LEU A 1161 29.09 31.91 25.37
C LEU A 1161 27.58 31.90 25.06
N THR A 1162 27.21 31.81 23.78
CA THR A 1162 25.80 31.70 23.32
C THR A 1162 25.20 30.34 23.68
N LEU A 1163 25.93 29.24 23.48
CA LEU A 1163 25.56 27.90 23.96
C LEU A 1163 25.40 27.90 25.49
N LEU A 1164 26.33 28.51 26.23
CA LEU A 1164 26.27 28.61 27.68
C LEU A 1164 25.03 29.42 28.16
N ARG A 1165 24.68 30.51 27.47
CA ARG A 1165 23.44 31.27 27.72
C ARG A 1165 22.22 30.35 27.62
N HIS A 1166 22.11 29.56 26.54
CA HIS A 1166 20.97 28.65 26.34
C HIS A 1166 20.94 27.51 27.36
N MET A 1167 22.08 26.90 27.69
CA MET A 1167 22.17 25.82 28.68
C MET A 1167 21.84 26.28 30.12
N LEU A 1168 22.04 27.56 30.44
CA LEU A 1168 21.66 28.18 31.72
C LEU A 1168 20.23 28.78 31.71
N HIS A 1169 19.64 29.02 30.53
CA HIS A 1169 18.27 29.50 30.39
C HIS A 1169 17.27 28.42 30.82
N THR A 1170 16.21 28.84 31.52
CA THR A 1170 15.16 28.04 32.17
C THR A 1170 15.63 27.03 33.25
N SER A 1171 16.67 26.23 33.04
CA SER A 1171 17.10 25.19 33.99
C SER A 1171 17.65 25.75 35.31
N SER A 1172 17.08 25.33 36.44
CA SER A 1172 17.58 25.65 37.81
C SER A 1172 18.86 24.89 38.12
N THR A 1173 18.82 23.55 37.99
CA THR A 1173 19.95 22.63 38.22
C THR A 1173 21.24 23.11 37.55
N ASN A 1174 21.15 23.64 36.34
CA ASN A 1174 22.30 24.18 35.60
C ASN A 1174 22.85 25.48 36.19
N ARG A 1175 21.98 26.41 36.64
CA ARG A 1175 22.39 27.65 37.32
C ARG A 1175 23.02 27.37 38.68
N ASP A 1176 22.46 26.43 39.43
CA ASP A 1176 22.89 26.09 40.78
C ASP A 1176 24.20 25.29 40.77
N THR A 1177 24.38 24.36 39.82
CA THR A 1177 25.67 23.70 39.62
C THR A 1177 26.75 24.69 39.17
N PHE A 1178 26.46 25.56 38.18
CA PHE A 1178 27.39 26.55 37.66
C PHE A 1178 27.88 27.55 38.73
N THR A 1179 26.97 28.04 39.59
CA THR A 1179 27.33 28.92 40.71
C THR A 1179 28.10 28.17 41.79
N ARG A 1180 27.61 27.01 42.25
CA ARG A 1180 28.25 26.19 43.29
C ARG A 1180 29.68 25.78 42.95
N THR A 1181 30.00 25.56 41.67
CA THR A 1181 31.35 25.15 41.24
C THR A 1181 32.20 26.28 40.70
N ASN A 1182 31.86 27.55 40.98
CA ASN A 1182 32.60 28.75 40.55
C ASN A 1182 32.95 28.78 39.04
N ALA A 1183 32.04 28.26 38.21
CA ALA A 1183 32.28 28.06 36.78
C ALA A 1183 32.65 29.37 36.03
N ALA A 1184 32.05 30.49 36.41
CA ALA A 1184 32.37 31.81 35.86
C ALA A 1184 33.86 32.18 36.01
N ALA A 1185 34.50 31.84 37.13
CA ALA A 1185 35.92 32.09 37.36
C ALA A 1185 36.81 31.23 36.45
N THR A 1186 36.42 29.97 36.22
CA THR A 1186 37.10 29.05 35.29
C THR A 1186 37.01 29.57 33.85
N ILE A 1187 35.81 29.97 33.43
CA ILE A 1187 35.57 30.52 32.08
C ILE A 1187 36.34 31.84 31.89
N GLY A 1188 36.31 32.75 32.87
CA GLY A 1188 37.11 33.98 32.84
C GLY A 1188 38.61 33.71 32.69
N ALA A 1189 39.14 32.73 33.42
CA ALA A 1189 40.54 32.32 33.32
C ALA A 1189 40.89 31.65 31.96
N ILE A 1190 39.95 30.97 31.31
CA ILE A 1190 40.14 30.45 29.95
C ILE A 1190 40.06 31.59 28.92
N LEU A 1191 39.11 32.51 29.04
CA LEU A 1191 38.99 33.71 28.17
C LEU A 1191 40.26 34.58 28.24
N GLN A 1192 40.89 34.71 29.41
CA GLN A 1192 42.21 35.35 29.54
C GLN A 1192 43.33 34.65 28.74
N LYS A 1193 43.19 33.35 28.40
CA LYS A 1193 44.13 32.65 27.51
C LYS A 1193 43.79 32.80 26.02
N VAL A 1194 42.56 33.16 25.65
CA VAL A 1194 42.13 33.24 24.23
C VAL A 1194 42.93 34.28 23.44
N ASN A 1195 43.21 33.99 22.17
CA ASN A 1195 43.89 34.86 21.21
C ASN A 1195 43.12 36.19 21.02
N SER A 1196 43.82 37.33 21.01
CA SER A 1196 43.21 38.66 20.87
C SER A 1196 42.40 38.82 19.58
N LYS A 1197 42.80 38.14 18.49
CA LYS A 1197 42.04 38.13 17.22
C LYS A 1197 40.60 37.59 17.36
N LEU A 1198 40.31 36.82 18.41
CA LEU A 1198 38.99 36.22 18.67
C LEU A 1198 38.20 36.95 19.77
N ILE A 1199 38.75 37.99 20.40
CA ILE A 1199 38.03 38.84 21.36
C ILE A 1199 37.47 40.06 20.61
N ASP A 1200 36.35 39.83 19.93
CA ASP A 1200 35.66 40.79 19.06
C ASP A 1200 34.36 41.34 19.69
N VAL A 1201 33.62 42.12 18.90
CA VAL A 1201 32.30 42.68 19.30
C VAL A 1201 31.26 41.57 19.51
N HIS A 1202 31.38 40.42 18.84
CA HIS A 1202 30.47 39.28 19.02
C HIS A 1202 30.66 38.60 20.38
N VAL A 1203 31.91 38.49 20.86
CA VAL A 1203 32.20 38.01 22.22
C VAL A 1203 31.63 38.96 23.27
N LEU A 1204 31.78 40.27 23.10
CA LEU A 1204 31.19 41.26 24.02
C LEU A 1204 29.65 41.18 24.02
N MET A 1205 29.03 41.11 22.85
CA MET A 1205 27.57 40.94 22.71
C MET A 1205 27.08 39.66 23.40
N SER A 1206 27.77 38.54 23.20
CA SER A 1206 27.42 37.25 23.79
C SER A 1206 27.56 37.27 25.32
N ALA A 1207 28.61 37.92 25.83
CA ALA A 1207 28.79 38.14 27.27
C ALA A 1207 27.71 39.05 27.88
N GLN A 1208 27.29 40.12 27.17
CA GLN A 1208 26.18 40.96 27.61
C GLN A 1208 24.87 40.17 27.64
N LEU A 1209 24.54 39.43 26.59
CA LEU A 1209 23.31 38.63 26.51
C LEU A 1209 23.26 37.50 27.56
N LEU A 1210 24.41 36.98 28.00
CA LEU A 1210 24.53 36.05 29.13
C LEU A 1210 24.26 36.75 30.48
N VAL A 1211 24.73 38.00 30.65
CA VAL A 1211 24.49 38.85 31.82
C VAL A 1211 23.02 39.29 31.91
N ASP A 1212 22.41 39.69 30.80
CA ASP A 1212 21.00 40.10 30.73
C ASP A 1212 20.06 38.94 31.12
N MET A 1213 20.37 37.71 30.68
CA MET A 1213 19.67 36.47 31.11
C MET A 1213 19.86 36.19 32.62
N ALA A 1214 21.06 36.38 33.15
CA ALA A 1214 21.29 36.20 34.58
C ALA A 1214 20.56 37.26 35.42
N ALA A 1215 20.38 38.48 34.89
CA ALA A 1215 19.70 39.56 35.59
C ALA A 1215 18.20 39.31 35.82
N THR A 1216 17.53 38.58 34.93
CA THR A 1216 16.14 38.14 35.14
C THR A 1216 16.04 36.88 36.02
N THR A 1217 17.08 36.03 36.05
CA THR A 1217 16.94 34.64 36.51
C THR A 1217 17.67 34.31 37.83
N SER A 1218 18.80 34.96 38.17
CA SER A 1218 19.44 34.77 39.49
C SER A 1218 20.46 35.87 39.83
N ARG A 1219 20.27 36.47 41.00
CA ARG A 1219 21.12 37.57 41.51
C ARG A 1219 22.54 37.14 41.89
N THR A 1220 22.75 35.88 42.28
CA THR A 1220 24.09 35.33 42.60
C THR A 1220 24.86 34.98 41.33
N LEU A 1221 24.18 34.38 40.33
CA LEU A 1221 24.75 34.15 39.00
C LEU A 1221 25.19 35.47 38.35
N LEU A 1222 24.35 36.50 38.43
CA LEU A 1222 24.66 37.84 37.95
C LEU A 1222 25.94 38.42 38.57
N GLN A 1223 26.11 38.29 39.90
CA GLN A 1223 27.32 38.74 40.60
C GLN A 1223 28.58 37.99 40.11
N HIS A 1224 28.51 36.67 39.95
CA HIS A 1224 29.64 35.88 39.44
C HIS A 1224 30.01 36.27 37.99
N LEU A 1225 29.03 36.47 37.11
CA LEU A 1225 29.28 36.89 35.71
C LEU A 1225 29.87 38.31 35.62
N TYR A 1226 29.39 39.23 36.46
CA TYR A 1226 29.99 40.57 36.59
C TYR A 1226 31.45 40.48 37.07
N GLN A 1227 31.72 39.73 38.14
CA GLN A 1227 33.06 39.67 38.75
C GLN A 1227 34.11 39.00 37.86
N TYR A 1228 33.76 37.91 37.18
CA TYR A 1228 34.74 37.04 36.51
C TYR A 1228 34.75 37.13 34.99
N ILE A 1229 33.76 37.78 34.36
CA ILE A 1229 33.68 37.92 32.91
C ILE A 1229 33.54 39.39 32.50
N LEU A 1230 32.50 40.10 32.94
CA LEU A 1230 32.24 41.45 32.42
C LEU A 1230 33.22 42.51 32.93
N PHE A 1231 33.53 42.52 34.24
CA PHE A 1231 34.49 43.48 34.82
C PHE A 1231 35.92 42.95 34.93
N ASP A 1232 36.24 41.78 34.36
CA ASP A 1232 37.62 41.30 34.29
C ASP A 1232 38.37 41.99 33.15
N PHE A 1233 38.96 43.15 33.45
CA PHE A 1233 39.72 43.97 32.51
C PHE A 1233 40.85 43.21 31.78
N ARG A 1234 41.33 42.07 32.30
CA ARG A 1234 42.39 41.25 31.65
C ARG A 1234 41.91 40.51 30.41
N ILE A 1235 40.60 40.32 30.26
CA ILE A 1235 39.96 39.79 29.04
C ILE A 1235 39.86 40.93 28.03
N TRP A 1236 39.26 42.04 28.44
CA TRP A 1236 38.93 43.18 27.57
C TRP A 1236 40.13 44.04 27.18
N SER A 1237 41.25 44.01 27.91
CA SER A 1237 42.50 44.66 27.50
C SER A 1237 43.14 44.06 26.23
N LYS A 1238 42.57 42.98 25.68
CA LYS A 1238 42.99 42.36 24.42
C LYS A 1238 42.19 42.79 23.19
N SER A 1239 41.07 43.48 23.34
CA SER A 1239 40.17 43.79 22.23
C SER A 1239 40.64 45.01 21.43
N ASN A 1240 40.61 44.92 20.09
CA ASN A 1240 41.03 46.01 19.19
C ASN A 1240 40.01 47.17 19.06
N PHE A 1241 39.11 47.35 20.04
CA PHE A 1241 38.05 48.36 20.00
C PHE A 1241 37.78 48.93 21.42
N PRO A 1242 37.34 50.19 21.54
CA PRO A 1242 37.05 50.81 22.83
C PRO A 1242 35.77 50.23 23.45
N ILE A 1243 35.82 49.91 24.75
CA ILE A 1243 34.70 49.33 25.50
C ILE A 1243 34.29 50.26 26.63
N ARG A 1244 32.99 50.64 26.67
CA ARG A 1244 32.40 51.49 27.72
C ARG A 1244 31.34 50.70 28.49
N ILE A 1245 31.75 50.07 29.59
CA ILE A 1245 30.82 49.33 30.47
C ILE A 1245 30.09 50.34 31.37
N GLY A 1246 28.78 50.49 31.18
CA GLY A 1246 27.96 51.44 31.94
C GLY A 1246 26.60 50.85 32.28
N LYS A 1247 26.17 51.02 33.54
CA LYS A 1247 24.83 50.59 33.96
C LYS A 1247 23.81 51.61 33.51
N LYS A 1248 22.86 51.21 32.65
CA LYS A 1248 21.73 52.07 32.31
C LYS A 1248 20.82 52.20 33.54
N VAL A 1249 20.57 53.43 33.97
CA VAL A 1249 19.54 53.74 34.97
C VAL A 1249 18.26 54.04 34.21
N THR A 1250 17.27 53.17 34.36
CA THR A 1250 15.90 53.25 33.84
C THR A 1250 14.99 52.62 34.87
#